data_AF-A0A4Y7U6R5-F1
#
_entry.id   AF-A0A4Y7U6R5-F1
#
_cell.length_a   1.000
_cell.length_b   1.000
_cell.length_c   1.000
_cell.angle_alpha   90.00
_cell.angle_beta   90.00
_cell.angle_gamma   90.00
#
_symmetry.space_group_name_H-M   'P 1'
#
loop_
_entity.id
_entity.type
_entity.pdbx_description
1 polymer ?
#
loop_
_entity_poly.entity_id
_entity_poly.type
_entity_poly.pdbx_seq_one_letter_code
_entity_poly.pdbx_strand_id
1 'polypeptide(L)'
;MKYKIEHLEYYIQKPGVTISLIVTLFSTILLMGTLVCKEFRIQNFESAAILSLLFEVLYGIGLSFIILRKKEKYIHLTPFLILNWLIGCFCLNTFIPIFHDLPIWVYLITAAFCLSNFFIYRNSDESRNISFPFFINGLSFAIILYFAIYLIPIMPLSCLGILALGLGFYGLVPAFVIIIHITTIIRYFSRNKNYSIYFGAGFLVVLFGLILFTIGLSIESRKIAQSATMKSFDENDDFPSYISISQNLKPNFFNEILLKKDIVYIPLHNIFSFEGFNSFGTKQFNERKTHNPFISIAYLFCKDLNISNDDRINILKSNFDKRLETEEQLWSGENLLTKSIKEDVKIYADARLAYTEVTMKIVCAEDSRRDREAIYSFQLPEGSVATSLSLWVNGIERKGVLTTKEKAKAAYNQIVGVESRDPSLMQWREGNKVVVKVFPVNFKNPRTFKCGFTTPLKVKNNEMKYQSLSIKGPNISNAETISRIQTVGNTKIETSKDFELKNKYYINESKGLDNWEAYLSLTKVPSSFTWKNKIYEVKDIQQTVISFSPSEIILDLNSSWTTKQIESFVNLNKKNFFVFINGEKKEINKDNFKAIALDFEDLHYSLLPLYKISQNSLIITKCGKFSANFEELENSNYLKKIKTGAKERHLKVINISSDINPFWQTVKEQKYVNYFQTSLNNSLKLIDQNHFILFKTAANTVNIEPANIAITESPLHNTAKSTGPDHIYRMYAFGKVLEEQVKIQNDSLVQNQYVDLAKDANIVTPISSLIVLETDEDYKNNGIEKNVDTLGNASVKNDGAIPEPHEWLLIILGSTILFFYYRKNKKQTI
;
A
#
# COMPACT_ATOMS: atom_id res chain seq x y z
N MET A 1 28.09 41.67 17.21
CA MET A 1 28.60 40.28 17.23
C MET A 1 29.63 40.06 18.34
N LYS A 2 30.66 40.91 18.47
CA LYS A 2 31.68 40.88 19.55
C LYS A 2 31.12 40.71 20.98
N TYR A 3 30.17 41.55 21.38
CA TYR A 3 29.53 41.48 22.71
C TYR A 3 28.78 40.16 23.00
N LYS A 4 28.25 39.48 21.96
CA LYS A 4 27.57 38.18 22.13
C LYS A 4 28.58 37.04 22.29
N ILE A 5 29.79 37.19 21.75
CA ILE A 5 30.88 36.20 21.84
C ILE A 5 31.53 36.24 23.23
N GLU A 6 31.83 37.44 23.75
CA GLU A 6 32.39 37.62 25.10
C GLU A 6 31.46 37.08 26.21
N HIS A 7 30.14 37.26 26.08
CA HIS A 7 29.16 36.69 27.01
C HIS A 7 29.04 35.17 26.94
N LEU A 8 29.31 34.58 25.78
CA LEU A 8 29.32 33.13 25.60
C LEU A 8 30.58 32.53 26.22
N GLU A 9 31.74 33.16 26.01
CA GLU A 9 33.00 32.77 26.65
C GLU A 9 32.90 32.83 28.18
N TYR A 10 32.29 33.88 28.73
CA TYR A 10 32.05 33.99 30.17
C TYR A 10 31.14 32.88 30.73
N TYR A 11 30.09 32.49 30.00
CA TYR A 11 29.22 31.39 30.42
C TYR A 11 29.93 30.04 30.38
N ILE A 12 30.76 29.80 29.36
CA ILE A 12 31.55 28.55 29.22
C ILE A 12 32.57 28.41 30.35
N GLN A 13 33.11 29.53 30.85
CA GLN A 13 34.06 29.56 31.97
C GLN A 13 33.42 29.27 33.34
N LYS A 14 32.07 29.22 33.44
CA LYS A 14 31.41 28.87 34.71
C LYS A 14 31.69 27.42 35.13
N PRO A 15 31.82 27.15 36.44
CA PRO A 15 32.20 25.84 36.93
C PRO A 15 31.17 24.78 36.49
N GLY A 16 31.67 23.67 35.95
CA GLY A 16 30.89 22.52 35.50
C GLY A 16 30.30 22.63 34.09
N VAL A 17 30.23 23.83 33.47
CA VAL A 17 29.58 24.01 32.16
C VAL A 17 30.27 23.21 31.04
N THR A 18 31.60 23.21 31.01
CA THR A 18 32.36 22.48 29.99
C THR A 18 32.09 20.96 30.07
N ILE A 19 32.10 20.39 31.28
CA ILE A 19 31.81 18.96 31.49
C ILE A 19 30.37 18.64 31.10
N SER A 20 29.41 19.47 31.55
CA SER A 20 28.00 19.33 31.19
C SER A 20 27.77 19.38 29.68
N LEU A 21 28.45 20.27 28.97
CA LEU A 21 28.36 20.39 27.52
C LEU A 21 28.91 19.15 26.81
N ILE A 22 30.05 18.62 27.27
CA ILE A 22 30.63 17.38 26.73
C ILE A 22 29.67 16.19 26.92
N VAL A 23 29.17 15.99 28.15
CA VAL A 23 28.25 14.88 28.46
C VAL A 23 26.97 15.01 27.63
N THR A 24 26.35 16.19 27.61
CA THR A 24 25.12 16.43 26.84
C THR A 24 25.34 16.24 25.35
N LEU A 25 26.43 16.76 24.78
CA LEU A 25 26.73 16.59 23.36
C LEU A 25 26.90 15.10 23.05
N PHE A 26 27.64 14.37 23.87
CA PHE A 26 27.85 12.94 23.73
C PHE A 26 26.53 12.15 23.80
N SER A 27 25.74 12.32 24.85
CA SER A 27 24.44 11.65 25.01
C SER A 27 23.44 12.03 23.91
N THR A 28 23.43 13.29 23.46
CA THR A 28 22.57 13.72 22.35
C THR A 28 22.98 13.08 21.04
N ILE A 29 24.28 12.99 20.74
CA ILE A 29 24.80 12.31 19.55
C ILE A 29 24.45 10.81 19.62
N LEU A 30 24.58 10.18 20.79
CA LEU A 30 24.19 8.77 20.95
C LEU A 30 22.69 8.59 20.72
N LEU A 31 21.82 9.40 21.35
CA LEU A 31 20.37 9.31 21.14
C LEU A 31 19.97 9.59 19.69
N MET A 32 20.49 10.65 19.07
CA MET A 32 20.24 10.94 17.64
C MET A 32 20.74 9.79 16.78
N GLY A 33 21.93 9.24 17.07
CA GLY A 33 22.46 8.05 16.45
C GLY A 33 21.49 6.88 16.57
N THR A 34 20.96 6.59 17.77
CA THR A 34 19.99 5.52 17.99
C THR A 34 18.68 5.76 17.25
N LEU A 35 18.14 6.98 17.27
CA LEU A 35 16.87 7.31 16.59
C LEU A 35 17.02 7.29 15.06
N VAL A 36 18.12 7.85 14.53
CA VAL A 36 18.46 7.79 13.11
C VAL A 36 18.73 6.34 12.69
N CYS A 37 19.43 5.56 13.51
CA CYS A 37 19.63 4.13 13.25
C CYS A 37 18.31 3.35 13.36
N LYS A 38 17.36 3.76 14.19
CA LYS A 38 16.01 3.18 14.25
C LYS A 38 15.19 3.53 13.00
N GLU A 39 15.29 4.75 12.51
CA GLU A 39 14.57 5.25 11.32
C GLU A 39 15.18 4.73 10.01
N PHE A 40 16.49 4.92 9.83
CA PHE A 40 17.31 4.46 8.71
C PHE A 40 17.84 3.04 8.88
N ARG A 41 17.42 2.36 9.95
CA ARG A 41 17.46 0.91 10.01
C ARG A 41 18.90 0.34 9.99
N ILE A 42 19.80 1.00 10.73
CA ILE A 42 21.23 0.67 10.89
C ILE A 42 21.43 -0.06 12.23
N GLN A 43 22.34 -1.03 12.27
CA GLN A 43 22.44 -2.03 13.34
C GLN A 43 23.32 -1.67 14.54
N ASN A 44 23.16 -2.46 15.62
CA ASN A 44 24.01 -2.54 16.82
C ASN A 44 24.11 -1.26 17.67
N PHE A 45 23.33 -0.24 17.35
CA PHE A 45 23.33 1.03 18.06
C PHE A 45 22.42 1.05 19.30
N GLU A 46 21.69 -0.03 19.60
CA GLU A 46 20.98 -0.16 20.88
C GLU A 46 21.96 -0.17 22.06
N SER A 47 23.15 -0.77 21.89
CA SER A 47 24.23 -0.70 22.89
C SER A 47 24.65 0.74 23.23
N ALA A 48 24.57 1.66 22.26
CA ALA A 48 24.84 3.08 22.47
C ALA A 48 23.78 3.76 23.34
N ALA A 49 22.51 3.35 23.27
CA ALA A 49 21.49 3.86 24.18
C ALA A 49 21.68 3.33 25.62
N ILE A 50 22.18 2.11 25.82
CA ILE A 50 22.56 1.60 27.15
C ILE A 50 23.74 2.40 27.70
N LEU A 51 24.75 2.64 26.87
CA LEU A 51 25.91 3.44 27.25
C LEU A 51 25.49 4.88 27.62
N SER A 52 24.60 5.49 26.83
CA SER A 52 24.04 6.82 27.12
C SER A 52 23.32 6.83 28.47
N LEU A 53 22.48 5.82 28.74
CA LEU A 53 21.77 5.69 30.01
C LEU A 53 22.72 5.59 31.20
N LEU A 54 23.80 4.81 31.11
CA LEU A 54 24.79 4.70 32.20
C LEU A 54 25.44 6.05 32.51
N PHE A 55 25.85 6.79 31.47
CA PHE A 55 26.41 8.14 31.64
C PHE A 55 25.39 9.12 32.23
N GLU A 56 24.14 9.08 31.76
CA GLU A 56 23.07 9.96 32.21
C GLU A 56 22.66 9.70 33.67
N VAL A 57 22.63 8.44 34.11
CA VAL A 57 22.36 8.09 35.51
C VAL A 57 23.47 8.65 36.41
N LEU A 58 24.74 8.36 36.09
CA LEU A 58 25.88 8.83 36.88
C LEU A 58 25.95 10.36 36.93
N TYR A 59 25.84 11.00 35.76
CA TYR A 59 25.84 12.45 35.63
C TYR A 59 24.64 13.08 36.34
N GLY A 60 23.45 12.51 36.17
CA GLY A 60 22.20 13.00 36.76
C GLY A 60 22.24 12.97 38.29
N ILE A 61 22.72 11.87 38.88
CA ILE A 61 22.88 11.75 40.34
C ILE A 61 23.93 12.74 40.84
N GLY A 62 25.12 12.77 40.23
CA GLY A 62 26.22 13.62 40.64
C GLY A 62 25.87 15.11 40.55
N LEU A 63 25.28 15.54 39.43
CA LEU A 63 24.90 16.92 39.23
C LEU A 63 23.74 17.33 40.15
N SER A 64 22.75 16.47 40.35
CA SER A 64 21.65 16.74 41.30
C SER A 64 22.18 16.96 42.71
N PHE A 65 23.10 16.10 43.17
CA PHE A 65 23.74 16.24 44.47
C PHE A 65 24.53 17.55 44.61
N ILE A 66 25.30 17.93 43.58
CA ILE A 66 26.08 19.18 43.57
C ILE A 66 25.16 20.42 43.59
N ILE A 67 24.09 20.42 42.80
CA ILE A 67 23.12 21.53 42.77
C ILE A 67 22.39 21.65 44.11
N LEU A 68 21.98 20.53 44.72
CA LEU A 68 21.31 20.54 46.02
C LEU A 68 22.24 21.04 47.14
N ARG A 69 23.51 20.63 47.14
CA ARG A 69 24.49 21.00 48.18
C ARG A 69 25.05 22.41 48.03
N LYS A 70 25.25 22.88 46.80
CA LYS A 70 25.90 24.18 46.48
C LYS A 70 25.10 24.97 45.44
N LYS A 71 23.83 25.21 45.77
CA LYS A 71 22.83 25.81 44.88
C LYS A 71 23.29 27.11 44.20
N GLU A 72 23.77 28.09 44.96
CA GLU A 72 24.17 29.39 44.41
C GLU A 72 25.29 29.28 43.37
N LYS A 73 26.19 28.32 43.54
CA LYS A 73 27.34 28.11 42.64
C LYS A 73 26.99 27.35 41.37
N TYR A 74 26.00 26.44 41.40
CA TYR A 74 25.76 25.47 40.31
C TYR A 74 24.36 25.49 39.71
N ILE A 75 23.45 26.35 40.18
CA ILE A 75 22.07 26.41 39.67
C ILE A 75 21.98 26.69 38.16
N HIS A 76 23.01 27.31 37.56
CA HIS A 76 23.10 27.53 36.11
C HIS A 76 23.23 26.24 35.29
N LEU A 77 23.49 25.09 35.93
CA LEU A 77 23.56 23.78 35.30
C LEU A 77 22.20 23.05 35.26
N THR A 78 21.15 23.61 35.86
CA THR A 78 19.81 23.00 35.88
C THR A 78 19.24 22.68 34.49
N PRO A 79 19.41 23.51 33.44
CA PRO A 79 18.97 23.17 32.07
C PRO A 79 19.68 21.94 31.50
N PHE A 80 20.99 21.78 31.78
CA PHE A 80 21.72 20.57 31.39
C PHE A 80 21.18 19.34 32.12
N LEU A 81 20.83 19.45 33.40
CA LEU A 81 20.23 18.34 34.15
C LEU A 81 18.91 17.88 33.52
N ILE A 82 17.99 18.83 33.26
CA ILE A 82 16.68 18.55 32.65
C ILE A 82 16.83 17.91 31.28
N LEU A 83 17.71 18.45 30.43
CA LEU A 83 17.96 17.92 29.10
C LEU A 83 18.46 16.47 29.16
N ASN A 84 19.48 16.17 29.97
CA ASN A 84 20.00 14.79 30.06
C ASN A 84 19.00 13.81 30.68
N TRP A 85 18.17 14.25 31.63
CA TRP A 85 17.10 13.40 32.16
C TRP A 85 16.09 13.02 31.08
N LEU A 86 15.68 13.96 30.23
CA LEU A 86 14.75 13.69 29.13
C LEU A 86 15.38 12.86 28.01
N ILE A 87 16.67 13.05 27.72
CA ILE A 87 17.42 12.16 26.82
C ILE A 87 17.35 10.73 27.36
N GLY A 88 17.57 10.53 28.67
CA GLY A 88 17.47 9.20 29.27
C GLY A 88 16.08 8.60 29.31
N CYS A 89 15.02 9.41 29.43
CA CYS A 89 13.66 8.91 29.21
C CYS A 89 13.51 8.31 27.81
N PHE A 90 14.00 8.99 26.77
CA PHE A 90 13.91 8.50 25.40
C PHE A 90 14.81 7.29 25.15
N CYS A 91 16.02 7.27 25.69
CA CYS A 91 16.89 6.10 25.64
C CYS A 91 16.22 4.89 26.30
N LEU A 92 15.65 5.04 27.50
CA LEU A 92 14.96 3.95 28.20
C LEU A 92 13.75 3.45 27.41
N ASN A 93 12.98 4.34 26.77
CA ASN A 93 11.83 3.97 25.95
C ASN A 93 12.20 3.15 24.69
N THR A 94 13.47 3.13 24.28
CA THR A 94 13.93 2.22 23.21
C THR A 94 14.05 0.77 23.68
N PHE A 95 14.27 0.52 24.97
CA PHE A 95 14.40 -0.82 25.55
C PHE A 95 13.11 -1.32 26.20
N ILE A 96 12.45 -0.43 26.94
CA ILE A 96 11.19 -0.70 27.64
C ILE A 96 10.16 0.27 27.03
N PRO A 97 9.50 -0.11 25.93
CA PRO A 97 8.58 0.78 25.22
C PRO A 97 7.32 0.98 26.06
N ILE A 98 7.31 2.05 26.85
CA ILE A 98 6.11 2.56 27.53
C ILE A 98 5.26 3.31 26.49
N PHE A 99 5.92 4.14 25.69
CA PHE A 99 5.35 4.68 24.47
C PHE A 99 5.73 3.76 23.32
N HIS A 100 4.73 3.36 22.53
CA HIS A 100 4.98 2.84 21.18
C HIS A 100 5.65 3.93 20.30
N ASP A 101 5.85 3.66 19.01
CA ASP A 101 6.60 4.57 18.15
C ASP A 101 6.08 6.01 18.22
N LEU A 102 6.96 6.92 18.66
CA LEU A 102 6.67 8.33 18.79
C LEU A 102 6.98 9.04 17.46
N PRO A 103 6.08 9.90 16.95
CA PRO A 103 6.36 10.72 15.78
C PRO A 103 7.58 11.63 15.98
N ILE A 104 8.37 11.86 14.91
CA ILE A 104 9.60 12.68 14.95
C ILE A 104 9.37 14.06 15.59
N TRP A 105 8.22 14.69 15.32
CA TRP A 105 7.90 16.01 15.87
C TRP A 105 7.88 16.04 17.40
N VAL A 106 7.56 14.92 18.08
CA VAL A 106 7.54 14.83 19.55
C VAL A 106 8.95 15.07 20.13
N TYR A 107 9.97 14.48 19.51
CA TYR A 107 11.36 14.69 19.88
C TYR A 107 11.81 16.13 19.63
N LEU A 108 11.43 16.71 18.48
CA LEU A 108 11.77 18.09 18.13
C LEU A 108 11.16 19.12 19.09
N ILE A 109 9.90 18.95 19.48
CA ILE A 109 9.24 19.84 20.45
C ILE A 109 9.84 19.68 21.85
N THR A 110 10.18 18.46 22.26
CA THR A 110 10.87 18.21 23.54
C THR A 110 12.27 18.85 23.57
N ALA A 111 12.99 18.80 22.44
CA ALA A 111 14.28 19.48 22.29
C ALA A 111 14.11 21.00 22.36
N ALA A 112 13.08 21.57 21.72
CA ALA A 112 12.77 22.99 21.79
C ALA A 112 12.49 23.47 23.23
N PHE A 113 11.77 22.66 24.03
CA PHE A 113 11.59 22.91 25.46
C PHE A 113 12.93 22.99 26.19
N CYS A 114 13.80 22.00 25.99
CA CYS A 114 15.10 21.96 26.65
C CYS A 114 16.00 23.13 26.24
N LEU A 115 16.06 23.47 24.94
CA LEU A 115 16.86 24.59 24.44
C LEU A 115 16.38 25.94 24.99
N SER A 116 15.06 26.13 25.11
CA SER A 116 14.51 27.36 25.70
C SER A 116 14.93 27.55 27.17
N ASN A 117 15.11 26.45 27.92
CA ASN A 117 15.53 26.50 29.33
C ASN A 117 16.93 27.08 29.52
N PHE A 118 17.85 26.93 28.56
CA PHE A 118 19.19 27.55 28.65
C PHE A 118 19.14 29.07 28.69
N PHE A 119 18.13 29.67 28.06
CA PHE A 119 17.93 31.12 28.09
C PHE A 119 17.17 31.56 29.35
N ILE A 120 16.16 30.80 29.77
CA ILE A 120 15.30 31.15 30.91
C ILE A 120 16.06 31.03 32.25
N TYR A 121 16.89 30.00 32.43
CA TYR A 121 17.60 29.75 33.69
C TYR A 121 18.90 30.55 33.80
N ARG A 122 19.19 31.40 32.82
CA ARG A 122 20.30 32.35 32.90
C ARG A 122 19.93 33.42 33.93
N ASN A 123 20.48 33.28 35.13
CA ASN A 123 20.30 34.19 36.27
C ASN A 123 21.01 35.56 36.03
N SER A 124 20.69 36.26 34.93
CA SER A 124 21.23 37.58 34.60
C SER A 124 20.09 38.54 34.26
N ASP A 125 19.89 39.55 35.10
CA ASP A 125 18.85 40.57 34.94
C ASP A 125 19.06 41.51 33.73
N GLU A 126 20.21 41.43 33.04
CA GLU A 126 20.62 42.36 31.98
C GLU A 126 20.23 41.98 30.54
N SER A 127 19.59 40.84 30.30
CA SER A 127 19.30 40.37 28.92
C SER A 127 17.99 40.95 28.37
N ARG A 128 18.11 42.01 27.56
CA ARG A 128 17.00 42.80 26.96
C ARG A 128 16.02 42.07 26.01
N ASN A 129 16.09 40.73 25.84
CA ASN A 129 15.16 40.04 24.92
C ASN A 129 14.92 38.54 25.22
N ILE A 130 14.62 38.16 26.47
CA ILE A 130 14.28 36.76 26.83
C ILE A 130 12.80 36.38 26.59
N SER A 131 11.99 37.29 26.04
CA SER A 131 10.57 37.08 25.75
C SER A 131 10.31 35.94 24.74
N PHE A 132 11.12 35.86 23.68
CA PHE A 132 10.96 34.83 22.65
C PHE A 132 11.24 33.39 23.16
N PRO A 133 12.30 33.16 23.98
CA PRO A 133 12.46 31.89 24.70
C PRO A 133 11.25 31.48 25.54
N PHE A 134 10.59 32.42 26.24
CA PHE A 134 9.37 32.11 26.98
C PHE A 134 8.21 31.68 26.06
N PHE A 135 8.08 32.27 24.87
CA PHE A 135 7.10 31.84 23.88
C PHE A 135 7.35 30.41 23.37
N ILE A 136 8.60 30.10 22.97
CA ILE A 136 8.98 28.72 22.57
C ILE A 136 8.74 27.74 23.72
N ASN A 137 9.11 28.14 24.94
CA ASN A 137 8.92 27.33 26.12
C ASN A 137 7.43 27.05 26.38
N GLY A 138 6.55 28.04 26.27
CA GLY A 138 5.11 27.85 26.35
C GLY A 138 4.56 26.90 25.28
N LEU A 139 5.02 27.05 24.03
CA LEU A 139 4.63 26.19 22.91
C LEU A 139 5.09 24.73 23.11
N SER A 140 6.20 24.51 23.80
CA SER A 140 6.77 23.17 23.99
C SER A 140 6.41 22.54 25.34
N PHE A 141 6.05 23.33 26.36
CA PHE A 141 5.73 22.85 27.71
C PHE A 141 4.58 21.84 27.74
N ALA A 142 3.60 21.97 26.83
CA ALA A 142 2.46 21.06 26.72
C ALA A 142 2.86 19.58 26.52
N ILE A 143 3.99 19.30 25.84
CA ILE A 143 4.45 17.91 25.65
C ILE A 143 4.96 17.29 26.94
N ILE A 144 5.64 18.07 27.78
CA ILE A 144 6.17 17.61 29.07
C ILE A 144 5.00 17.36 30.03
N LEU A 145 4.02 18.26 30.03
CA LEU A 145 2.77 18.08 30.75
C LEU A 145 2.06 16.79 30.34
N TYR A 146 1.97 16.52 29.04
CA TYR A 146 1.41 15.28 28.52
C TYR A 146 2.14 14.04 29.04
N PHE A 147 3.49 14.01 28.96
CA PHE A 147 4.26 12.87 29.46
C PHE A 147 4.06 12.64 30.95
N ALA A 148 4.05 13.71 31.75
CA ALA A 148 3.83 13.58 33.19
C ALA A 148 2.46 13.00 33.50
N ILE A 149 1.40 13.46 32.83
CA ILE A 149 0.04 12.94 33.01
C ILE A 149 -0.06 11.49 32.54
N TYR A 150 0.49 11.17 31.37
CA TYR A 150 0.45 9.83 30.79
C TYR A 150 1.11 8.78 31.70
N LEU A 151 2.23 9.15 32.35
CA LEU A 151 3.00 8.23 33.18
C LEU A 151 2.44 8.06 34.60
N ILE A 152 1.44 8.84 35.03
CA ILE A 152 0.85 8.76 36.39
C ILE A 152 0.58 7.31 36.83
N PRO A 153 -0.08 6.46 36.01
CA PRO A 153 -0.41 5.09 36.42
C PRO A 153 0.81 4.19 36.64
N ILE A 154 1.95 4.50 35.99
CA ILE A 154 3.20 3.76 36.07
C ILE A 154 4.13 4.33 37.16
N MET A 155 3.84 5.53 37.70
CA MET A 155 4.67 6.14 38.75
C MET A 155 4.88 5.26 40.00
N PRO A 156 3.87 4.52 40.54
CA PRO A 156 4.09 3.62 41.66
C PRO A 156 5.10 2.50 41.36
N LEU A 157 5.01 1.91 40.17
CA LEU A 157 5.95 0.90 39.69
C LEU A 157 7.33 1.51 39.44
N SER A 158 7.37 2.76 38.95
CA SER A 158 8.60 3.51 38.74
C SER A 158 9.36 3.73 40.04
N CYS A 159 8.66 4.04 41.15
CA CYS A 159 9.26 4.16 42.48
C CYS A 159 9.93 2.85 42.93
N LEU A 160 9.28 1.69 42.73
CA LEU A 160 9.87 0.38 43.02
C LEU A 160 11.06 0.09 42.09
N GLY A 161 10.92 0.45 40.82
CA GLY A 161 11.95 0.28 39.77
C GLY A 161 13.20 1.13 39.99
N ILE A 162 13.22 2.08 40.93
CA ILE A 162 14.45 2.78 41.32
C ILE A 162 15.48 1.79 41.88
N LEU A 163 15.04 0.70 42.52
CA LEU A 163 15.93 -0.34 43.04
C LEU A 163 16.63 -1.14 41.91
N ALA A 164 16.05 -1.14 40.71
CA ALA A 164 16.64 -1.75 39.52
C ALA A 164 17.63 -0.77 38.85
N LEU A 165 18.78 -0.55 39.50
CA LEU A 165 19.88 0.30 39.01
C LEU A 165 19.49 1.77 38.74
N GLY A 166 18.45 2.27 39.40
CA GLY A 166 17.97 3.65 39.24
C GLY A 166 17.08 3.87 38.01
N LEU A 167 16.81 2.86 37.17
CA LEU A 167 16.08 3.03 35.91
C LEU A 167 14.63 3.50 36.11
N GLY A 168 13.98 3.09 37.19
CA GLY A 168 12.63 3.55 37.53
C GLY A 168 12.52 5.06 37.74
N PHE A 169 13.63 5.76 38.02
CA PHE A 169 13.65 7.23 38.12
C PHE A 169 13.12 7.92 36.86
N TYR A 170 13.42 7.38 35.67
CA TYR A 170 13.02 7.99 34.40
C TYR A 170 11.51 7.99 34.16
N GLY A 171 10.76 7.11 34.82
CA GLY A 171 9.29 7.16 34.84
C GLY A 171 8.74 8.33 35.66
N LEU A 172 9.54 8.91 36.56
CA LEU A 172 9.18 10.06 37.40
C LEU A 172 9.72 11.40 36.88
N VAL A 173 10.69 11.36 35.96
CA VAL A 173 11.40 12.55 35.43
C VAL A 173 10.45 13.64 34.92
N PRO A 174 9.45 13.37 34.05
CA PRO A 174 8.58 14.44 33.56
C PRO A 174 7.85 15.21 34.67
N ALA A 175 7.42 14.52 35.74
CA ALA A 175 6.80 15.15 36.90
C ALA A 175 7.78 16.06 37.66
N PHE A 176 9.01 15.58 37.91
CA PHE A 176 10.04 16.41 38.55
C PHE A 176 10.42 17.63 37.70
N VAL A 177 10.57 17.45 36.38
CA VAL A 177 10.86 18.53 35.45
C VAL A 177 9.78 19.60 35.52
N ILE A 178 8.49 19.23 35.55
CA ILE A 178 7.39 20.18 35.70
C ILE A 178 7.49 20.96 37.01
N ILE A 179 7.71 20.29 38.13
CA ILE A 179 7.80 20.96 39.45
C ILE A 179 8.97 21.95 39.47
N ILE A 180 10.15 21.53 39.03
CA ILE A 180 11.34 22.39 38.96
C ILE A 180 11.12 23.56 38.00
N HIS A 181 10.47 23.32 36.87
CA HIS A 181 10.26 24.32 35.84
C HIS A 181 9.22 25.37 36.25
N ILE A 182 8.05 24.93 36.73
CA ILE A 182 6.98 25.81 37.22
C ILE A 182 7.50 26.72 38.34
N THR A 183 8.21 26.15 39.33
CA THR A 183 8.77 26.93 40.44
C THR A 183 9.81 27.96 39.98
N THR A 184 10.49 27.70 38.86
CA THR A 184 11.45 28.64 38.26
C THR A 184 10.73 29.75 37.50
N ILE A 185 9.81 29.43 36.58
CA ILE A 185 9.15 30.43 35.73
C ILE A 185 8.22 31.36 36.53
N ILE A 186 7.57 30.87 37.60
CA ILE A 186 6.72 31.71 38.47
C ILE A 186 7.53 32.88 39.08
N ARG A 187 8.80 32.66 39.44
CA ARG A 187 9.68 33.73 39.93
C ARG A 187 10.00 34.77 38.87
N TYR A 188 10.04 34.39 37.59
CA TYR A 188 10.23 35.33 36.49
C TYR A 188 8.93 36.05 36.13
N PHE A 189 7.78 35.38 36.23
CA PHE A 189 6.47 35.99 35.99
C PHE A 189 6.16 37.08 37.03
N SER A 190 6.55 36.88 38.29
CA SER A 190 6.39 37.90 39.33
C SER A 190 7.29 39.12 39.11
N ARG A 191 8.42 38.97 38.41
CA ARG A 191 9.33 40.08 38.08
C ARG A 191 8.88 40.87 36.84
N ASN A 192 8.35 40.19 35.82
CA ASN A 192 7.90 40.85 34.59
C ASN A 192 6.71 40.11 33.95
N LYS A 193 5.55 40.79 33.93
CA LYS A 193 4.30 40.27 33.38
C LYS A 193 4.40 39.92 31.88
N ASN A 194 5.28 40.58 31.13
CA ASN A 194 5.46 40.25 29.71
C ASN A 194 5.88 38.78 29.52
N TYR A 195 6.74 38.24 30.39
CA TYR A 195 7.17 36.85 30.27
C TYR A 195 6.01 35.86 30.41
N SER A 196 5.08 36.12 31.34
CA SER A 196 3.85 35.31 31.43
C SER A 196 2.96 35.42 30.20
N ILE A 197 2.91 36.59 29.56
CA ILE A 197 2.13 36.80 28.33
C ILE A 197 2.75 36.00 27.17
N TYR A 198 4.06 36.05 26.97
CA TYR A 198 4.73 35.30 25.91
C TYR A 198 4.62 33.79 26.12
N PHE A 199 4.86 33.30 27.34
CA PHE A 199 4.66 31.88 27.68
C PHE A 199 3.21 31.46 27.46
N GLY A 200 2.25 32.22 27.98
CA GLY A 200 0.83 31.97 27.81
C GLY A 200 0.41 31.95 26.33
N ALA A 201 0.92 32.89 25.52
CA ALA A 201 0.66 32.93 24.09
C ALA A 201 1.16 31.66 23.36
N GLY A 202 2.38 31.21 23.65
CA GLY A 202 2.91 29.97 23.08
C GLY A 202 2.08 28.74 23.46
N PHE A 203 1.70 28.64 24.74
CA PHE A 203 0.85 27.56 25.24
C PHE A 203 -0.56 27.58 24.62
N LEU A 204 -1.15 28.77 24.49
CA LEU A 204 -2.47 28.96 23.86
C LEU A 204 -2.49 28.59 22.38
N VAL A 205 -1.39 28.80 21.64
CA VAL A 205 -1.29 28.35 20.23
C VAL A 205 -1.46 26.83 20.13
N VAL A 206 -0.79 26.07 21.00
CA VAL A 206 -0.92 24.61 21.03
C VAL A 206 -2.31 24.19 21.46
N LEU A 207 -2.85 24.81 22.51
CA LEU A 207 -4.19 24.52 22.99
C LEU A 207 -5.24 24.78 21.91
N PHE A 208 -5.14 25.90 21.19
CA PHE A 208 -6.02 26.24 20.09
C PHE A 208 -5.89 25.25 18.93
N GLY A 209 -4.67 24.89 18.53
CA GLY A 209 -4.42 23.87 17.51
C GLY A 209 -5.01 22.50 17.89
N LEU A 210 -4.83 22.08 19.14
CA LEU A 210 -5.39 20.83 19.67
C LEU A 210 -6.92 20.89 19.72
N ILE A 211 -7.51 22.02 20.10
CA ILE A 211 -8.97 22.23 20.10
C ILE A 211 -9.51 22.13 18.67
N LEU A 212 -8.91 22.83 17.70
CA LEU A 212 -9.32 22.76 16.30
C LEU A 212 -9.23 21.32 15.75
N PHE A 213 -8.12 20.64 16.01
CA PHE A 213 -7.93 19.25 15.61
C PHE A 213 -8.98 18.33 16.25
N THR A 214 -9.22 18.49 17.54
CA THR A 214 -10.20 17.70 18.31
C THR A 214 -11.62 17.97 17.85
N ILE A 215 -11.97 19.21 17.52
CA ILE A 215 -13.27 19.57 16.94
C ILE A 215 -13.44 18.86 15.59
N GLY A 216 -12.45 18.95 14.70
CA GLY A 216 -12.50 18.26 13.40
C GLY A 216 -12.68 16.75 13.54
N LEU A 217 -11.87 16.11 14.37
CA LEU A 217 -11.94 14.67 14.64
C LEU A 217 -13.27 14.27 15.32
N SER A 218 -13.74 15.06 16.30
CA SER A 218 -15.01 14.82 16.99
C SER A 218 -16.21 14.96 16.05
N ILE A 219 -16.22 15.96 15.16
CA ILE A 219 -17.29 16.15 14.17
C ILE A 219 -17.41 14.89 13.31
N GLU A 220 -16.30 14.42 12.75
CA GLU A 220 -16.28 13.21 11.93
C GLU A 220 -16.65 11.95 12.74
N SER A 221 -16.19 11.83 14.00
CA SER A 221 -16.56 10.69 14.87
C SER A 221 -18.06 10.62 15.11
N ARG A 222 -18.73 11.78 15.30
CA ARG A 222 -20.18 11.85 15.50
C ARG A 222 -20.92 11.47 14.23
N LYS A 223 -20.45 11.92 13.05
CA LYS A 223 -21.03 11.55 11.75
C LYS A 223 -20.97 10.04 11.53
N ILE A 224 -19.80 9.43 11.76
CA ILE A 224 -19.63 7.97 11.63
C ILE A 224 -20.54 7.24 12.61
N ALA A 225 -20.51 7.59 13.90
CA ALA A 225 -21.32 6.94 14.92
C ALA A 225 -22.82 7.07 14.63
N GLN A 226 -23.28 8.25 14.20
CA GLN A 226 -24.67 8.46 13.78
C GLN A 226 -25.03 7.61 12.56
N SER A 227 -24.17 7.57 11.53
CA SER A 227 -24.41 6.74 10.35
C SER A 227 -24.45 5.25 10.70
N ALA A 228 -23.55 4.78 11.57
CA ALA A 228 -23.53 3.40 12.04
C ALA A 228 -24.79 3.03 12.83
N THR A 229 -25.23 3.91 13.75
CA THR A 229 -26.46 3.71 14.51
C THR A 229 -27.72 3.78 13.64
N MET A 230 -27.81 4.73 12.69
CA MET A 230 -28.95 4.78 11.77
C MET A 230 -29.04 3.51 10.94
N LYS A 231 -27.91 3.02 10.43
CA LYS A 231 -27.83 1.81 9.62
C LYS A 231 -28.06 0.53 10.40
N SER A 232 -27.87 0.51 11.72
CA SER A 232 -28.28 -0.64 12.52
C SER A 232 -29.80 -0.84 12.57
N PHE A 233 -30.59 0.16 12.18
CA PHE A 233 -32.05 0.04 12.03
C PHE A 233 -32.48 -0.32 10.60
N ASP A 234 -31.59 -0.25 9.61
CA ASP A 234 -31.91 -0.72 8.26
C ASP A 234 -31.93 -2.25 8.27
N GLU A 235 -33.11 -2.85 8.13
CA GLU A 235 -33.31 -4.30 7.96
C GLU A 235 -32.84 -4.82 6.58
N ASN A 236 -32.00 -4.07 5.87
CA ASN A 236 -31.57 -4.43 4.53
C ASN A 236 -30.43 -5.46 4.59
N ASP A 237 -30.82 -6.73 4.73
CA ASP A 237 -29.96 -7.92 4.87
C ASP A 237 -29.02 -8.22 3.68
N ASP A 238 -29.01 -7.36 2.66
CA ASP A 238 -28.20 -7.59 1.46
C ASP A 238 -26.71 -7.29 1.68
N PHE A 239 -26.37 -6.32 2.53
CA PHE A 239 -24.99 -5.93 2.80
C PHE A 239 -24.58 -6.14 4.26
N PRO A 240 -23.32 -6.53 4.53
CA PRO A 240 -22.74 -6.36 5.85
C PRO A 240 -22.77 -4.88 6.27
N SER A 241 -22.98 -4.61 7.56
CA SER A 241 -23.08 -3.26 8.12
C SER A 241 -21.91 -2.34 7.72
N TYR A 242 -20.69 -2.89 7.70
CA TYR A 242 -19.49 -2.16 7.35
C TYR A 242 -19.46 -1.70 5.89
N ILE A 243 -20.08 -2.42 4.95
CA ILE A 243 -20.17 -2.00 3.53
C ILE A 243 -21.09 -0.79 3.41
N SER A 244 -22.26 -0.83 4.06
CA SER A 244 -23.20 0.29 4.05
C SER A 244 -22.57 1.54 4.64
N ILE A 245 -21.81 1.41 5.74
CA ILE A 245 -21.02 2.51 6.33
C ILE A 245 -19.97 3.01 5.34
N SER A 246 -19.17 2.09 4.77
CA SER A 246 -18.12 2.40 3.78
C SER A 246 -18.66 3.19 2.59
N GLN A 247 -19.81 2.81 2.02
CA GLN A 247 -20.40 3.51 0.89
C GLN A 247 -20.68 4.99 1.15
N ASN A 248 -20.96 5.37 2.40
CA ASN A 248 -21.33 6.74 2.77
C ASN A 248 -20.24 7.47 3.56
N LEU A 249 -19.05 6.87 3.66
CA LEU A 249 -17.93 7.45 4.37
C LEU A 249 -16.95 8.06 3.38
N LYS A 250 -16.93 9.38 3.28
CA LYS A 250 -15.93 10.07 2.45
C LYS A 250 -14.51 9.81 3.01
N PRO A 251 -13.58 9.29 2.20
CA PRO A 251 -12.20 9.11 2.64
C PRO A 251 -11.56 10.47 2.88
N ASN A 252 -11.11 10.70 4.12
CA ASN A 252 -10.38 11.89 4.52
C ASN A 252 -9.41 11.55 5.67
N PHE A 253 -8.53 12.50 5.97
CA PHE A 253 -7.48 12.35 6.98
C PHE A 253 -8.03 11.97 8.38
N PHE A 254 -9.12 12.59 8.83
CA PHE A 254 -9.73 12.29 10.14
C PHE A 254 -10.42 10.93 10.17
N ASN A 255 -11.12 10.56 9.10
CA ASN A 255 -11.81 9.26 9.00
C ASN A 255 -10.81 8.11 9.01
N GLU A 256 -9.64 8.23 8.36
CA GLU A 256 -8.58 7.22 8.47
C GLU A 256 -8.08 7.08 9.92
N ILE A 257 -7.84 8.20 10.61
CA ILE A 257 -7.41 8.20 12.01
C ILE A 257 -8.46 7.55 12.92
N LEU A 258 -9.74 7.87 12.74
CA LEU A 258 -10.83 7.29 13.53
C LEU A 258 -10.96 5.78 13.33
N LEU A 259 -10.87 5.31 12.08
CA LEU A 259 -10.92 3.89 11.78
C LEU A 259 -9.72 3.11 12.34
N LYS A 260 -8.56 3.76 12.42
CA LYS A 260 -7.31 3.22 12.97
C LYS A 260 -7.20 3.30 14.51
N LYS A 261 -8.19 3.84 15.20
CA LYS A 261 -8.25 3.86 16.68
C LYS A 261 -8.14 2.43 17.22
N ASP A 262 -7.27 2.21 18.20
CA ASP A 262 -6.96 0.90 18.82
C ASP A 262 -6.30 -0.14 17.91
N ILE A 263 -6.14 0.16 16.61
CA ILE A 263 -5.44 -0.68 15.63
C ILE A 263 -4.01 -0.17 15.44
N VAL A 264 -3.87 1.11 15.07
CA VAL A 264 -2.58 1.78 14.86
C VAL A 264 -2.34 2.83 15.92
N TYR A 265 -3.34 3.66 16.23
CA TYR A 265 -3.20 4.76 17.18
C TYR A 265 -3.71 4.37 18.56
N ILE A 266 -2.89 4.60 19.58
CA ILE A 266 -3.18 4.20 20.95
C ILE A 266 -3.93 5.32 21.68
N PRO A 267 -5.16 5.07 22.17
CA PRO A 267 -5.89 6.05 22.97
C PRO A 267 -5.43 6.07 24.44
N LEU A 268 -5.80 7.14 25.15
CA LEU A 268 -5.47 7.35 26.56
C LEU A 268 -6.17 6.41 27.55
N HIS A 269 -7.30 5.79 27.20
CA HIS A 269 -8.04 4.94 28.15
C HIS A 269 -7.43 3.54 28.34
N ASN A 270 -6.53 3.11 27.45
CA ASN A 270 -5.82 1.83 27.55
C ASN A 270 -4.70 1.78 28.59
N ILE A 271 -4.56 2.80 29.45
CA ILE A 271 -3.43 2.88 30.41
C ILE A 271 -3.71 2.05 31.68
N PHE A 272 -4.97 1.83 32.03
CA PHE A 272 -5.37 1.00 33.20
C PHE A 272 -5.77 -0.41 32.84
N SER A 273 -5.97 -0.68 31.54
CA SER A 273 -6.26 -2.02 31.09
C SER A 273 -4.94 -2.76 30.87
N PHE A 274 -4.66 -3.75 31.72
CA PHE A 274 -3.73 -4.85 31.40
C PHE A 274 -4.30 -5.73 30.26
N GLU A 275 -5.03 -5.13 29.31
CA GLU A 275 -5.72 -5.80 28.21
C GLU A 275 -4.74 -6.03 27.06
N GLY A 276 -3.73 -6.86 27.33
CA GLY A 276 -3.10 -7.67 26.28
C GLY A 276 -4.02 -8.78 25.76
N PHE A 277 -5.24 -8.94 26.30
CA PHE A 277 -6.10 -10.10 26.07
C PHE A 277 -7.50 -9.82 25.50
N ASN A 278 -7.99 -8.57 25.43
CA ASN A 278 -9.41 -8.30 25.06
C ASN A 278 -9.65 -7.65 23.68
N SER A 279 -8.62 -7.43 22.86
CA SER A 279 -8.84 -7.07 21.44
C SER A 279 -9.08 -8.34 20.62
N PHE A 280 -10.22 -9.01 20.83
CA PHE A 280 -10.67 -10.14 20.01
C PHE A 280 -11.16 -9.66 18.63
N GLY A 281 -10.26 -9.10 17.83
CA GLY A 281 -10.40 -9.00 16.38
C GLY A 281 -9.68 -10.18 15.74
N THR A 282 -10.31 -10.82 14.77
CA THR A 282 -9.66 -11.93 14.04
C THR A 282 -8.80 -11.42 12.90
N LYS A 283 -9.04 -10.19 12.42
CA LYS A 283 -8.34 -9.63 11.26
C LYS A 283 -7.09 -8.88 11.68
N GLN A 284 -6.02 -9.19 10.95
CA GLN A 284 -4.71 -8.56 11.11
C GLN A 284 -4.63 -7.22 10.37
N PHE A 285 -3.84 -6.29 10.91
CA PHE A 285 -3.48 -5.03 10.26
C PHE A 285 -1.98 -4.76 10.45
N ASN A 286 -1.21 -4.88 9.37
CA ASN A 286 0.25 -4.88 9.33
C ASN A 286 0.83 -3.46 9.28
N GLU A 287 0.46 -2.63 10.25
CA GLU A 287 1.02 -1.29 10.44
C GLU A 287 1.49 -1.14 11.88
N ARG A 288 2.60 -0.43 12.10
CA ARG A 288 3.16 -0.26 13.44
C ARG A 288 2.25 0.59 14.32
N LYS A 289 2.06 0.14 15.55
CA LYS A 289 1.40 0.94 16.57
C LYS A 289 2.20 2.21 16.85
N THR A 290 1.51 3.34 16.84
CA THR A 290 2.08 4.68 16.99
C THR A 290 1.43 5.40 18.15
N HIS A 291 2.25 6.04 18.98
CA HIS A 291 1.80 6.86 20.10
C HIS A 291 1.84 8.34 19.72
N ASN A 292 0.73 8.88 19.26
CA ASN A 292 0.63 10.29 18.88
C ASN A 292 -0.16 11.10 19.93
N PRO A 293 0.49 11.94 20.75
CA PRO A 293 -0.17 12.68 21.83
C PRO A 293 -1.40 13.49 21.41
N PHE A 294 -1.36 14.15 20.24
CA PHE A 294 -2.49 14.93 19.74
C PHE A 294 -3.71 14.03 19.46
N ILE A 295 -3.48 12.91 18.78
CA ILE A 295 -4.54 11.94 18.46
C ILE A 295 -5.08 11.29 19.74
N SER A 296 -4.18 10.85 20.63
CA SER A 296 -4.55 10.18 21.88
C SER A 296 -5.43 11.07 22.77
N ILE A 297 -5.13 12.38 22.87
CA ILE A 297 -5.99 13.35 23.59
C ILE A 297 -7.32 13.55 22.85
N ALA A 298 -7.29 13.77 21.55
CA ALA A 298 -8.49 14.04 20.76
C ALA A 298 -9.52 12.89 20.84
N TYR A 299 -9.06 11.63 20.96
CA TYR A 299 -9.94 10.48 21.14
C TYR A 299 -10.79 10.51 22.42
N LEU A 300 -10.38 11.23 23.47
CA LEU A 300 -11.20 11.38 24.68
C LEU A 300 -12.50 12.16 24.42
N PHE A 301 -12.53 12.97 23.36
CA PHE A 301 -13.68 13.80 22.98
C PHE A 301 -14.47 13.22 21.79
N CYS A 302 -13.99 12.13 21.20
CA CYS A 302 -14.66 11.44 20.12
C CYS A 302 -15.77 10.53 20.66
N LYS A 303 -16.84 10.35 19.90
CA LYS A 303 -17.82 9.31 20.20
C LYS A 303 -17.21 7.93 19.92
N ASP A 304 -17.69 6.92 20.64
CA ASP A 304 -17.50 5.55 20.19
C ASP A 304 -18.18 5.39 18.83
N LEU A 305 -17.47 4.77 17.89
CA LEU A 305 -17.98 4.54 16.55
C LEU A 305 -19.04 3.44 16.55
N ASN A 306 -19.09 2.58 17.58
CA ASN A 306 -19.92 1.37 17.64
C ASN A 306 -19.68 0.44 16.44
N ILE A 307 -18.43 0.39 15.96
CA ILE A 307 -17.98 -0.46 14.85
C ILE A 307 -16.83 -1.32 15.36
N SER A 308 -16.93 -2.64 15.14
CA SER A 308 -15.92 -3.62 15.53
C SER A 308 -14.57 -3.35 14.86
N ASN A 309 -13.45 -3.81 15.45
CA ASN A 309 -12.13 -3.67 14.84
C ASN A 309 -12.07 -4.31 13.43
N ASP A 310 -12.65 -5.51 13.27
CA ASP A 310 -12.67 -6.24 12.00
C ASP A 310 -13.48 -5.48 10.92
N ASP A 311 -14.56 -4.80 11.31
CA ASP A 311 -15.35 -3.96 10.40
C ASP A 311 -14.63 -2.67 10.03
N ARG A 312 -13.94 -2.02 10.99
CA ARG A 312 -13.10 -0.85 10.69
C ARG A 312 -11.98 -1.21 9.72
N ILE A 313 -11.36 -2.38 9.88
CA ILE A 313 -10.37 -2.91 8.95
C ILE A 313 -10.99 -3.12 7.56
N ASN A 314 -12.19 -3.67 7.45
CA ASN A 314 -12.85 -3.84 6.15
C ASN A 314 -13.16 -2.51 5.47
N ILE A 315 -13.61 -1.50 6.23
CA ILE A 315 -13.81 -0.14 5.69
C ILE A 315 -12.49 0.46 5.20
N LEU A 316 -11.38 0.24 5.91
CA LEU A 316 -10.06 0.67 5.47
C LEU A 316 -9.64 0.00 4.14
N LYS A 317 -10.00 -1.27 3.92
CA LYS A 317 -9.75 -1.97 2.65
C LYS A 317 -10.49 -1.32 1.48
N SER A 318 -11.80 -1.12 1.63
CA SER A 318 -12.69 -0.64 0.55
C SER A 318 -12.53 0.86 0.25
N ASN A 319 -12.36 1.71 1.26
CA ASN A 319 -12.34 3.18 1.10
C ASN A 319 -10.97 3.83 1.08
N PHE A 320 -9.94 3.20 1.65
CA PHE A 320 -8.61 3.80 1.83
C PHE A 320 -7.50 3.04 1.11
N ASP A 321 -7.87 2.01 0.31
CA ASP A 321 -6.93 1.14 -0.41
C ASP A 321 -5.83 0.54 0.50
N LYS A 322 -6.22 0.17 1.73
CA LYS A 322 -5.35 -0.44 2.74
C LYS A 322 -5.27 -1.97 2.65
N ARG A 323 -5.54 -2.53 1.47
CA ARG A 323 -5.65 -3.98 1.27
C ARG A 323 -4.34 -4.71 1.58
N LEU A 324 -3.19 -4.12 1.22
CA LEU A 324 -1.88 -4.69 1.51
C LEU A 324 -1.63 -4.85 3.01
N GLU A 325 -1.98 -3.83 3.79
CA GLU A 325 -1.86 -3.85 5.24
C GLU A 325 -2.76 -4.91 5.88
N THR A 326 -3.79 -5.38 5.17
CA THR A 326 -4.69 -6.44 5.65
C THR A 326 -4.40 -7.83 5.08
N GLU A 327 -3.33 -7.98 4.28
CA GLU A 327 -2.94 -9.30 3.78
C GLU A 327 -2.51 -10.19 4.95
N GLU A 328 -2.95 -11.45 4.90
CA GLU A 328 -2.58 -12.47 5.90
C GLU A 328 -1.05 -12.58 5.96
N GLN A 329 -0.50 -12.44 7.16
CA GLN A 329 0.93 -12.43 7.38
C GLN A 329 1.26 -13.35 8.57
N LEU A 330 2.03 -14.40 8.30
CA LEU A 330 2.39 -15.45 9.25
C LEU A 330 3.57 -15.02 10.15
N TRP A 331 4.45 -14.16 9.64
CA TRP A 331 5.57 -13.59 10.37
C TRP A 331 5.61 -12.08 10.22
N SER A 332 6.05 -11.35 11.24
CA SER A 332 6.14 -9.88 11.17
C SER A 332 6.87 -9.40 9.90
N GLY A 333 6.35 -8.33 9.29
CA GLY A 333 6.99 -7.64 8.16
C GLY A 333 7.79 -6.40 8.59
N GLU A 334 7.95 -6.20 9.89
CA GLU A 334 8.65 -5.04 10.43
C GLU A 334 10.13 -5.02 10.06
N ASN A 335 10.71 -3.81 10.00
CA ASN A 335 12.12 -3.59 9.71
C ASN A 335 12.61 -4.05 8.32
N LEU A 336 11.71 -4.51 7.44
CA LEU A 336 12.02 -4.86 6.06
C LEU A 336 12.11 -3.65 5.15
N LEU A 337 13.18 -3.58 4.36
CA LEU A 337 13.41 -2.53 3.37
C LEU A 337 13.81 -3.12 2.02
N THR A 338 13.43 -2.41 0.95
CA THR A 338 13.84 -2.75 -0.42
C THR A 338 15.17 -2.06 -0.70
N LYS A 339 16.24 -2.84 -0.91
CA LYS A 339 17.58 -2.30 -1.17
C LYS A 339 17.75 -1.87 -2.62
N SER A 340 17.29 -2.68 -3.57
CA SER A 340 17.42 -2.40 -4.99
C SER A 340 16.24 -2.94 -5.78
N ILE A 341 15.90 -2.25 -6.86
CA ILE A 341 14.86 -2.61 -7.82
C ILE A 341 15.48 -2.56 -9.22
N LYS A 342 15.25 -3.61 -10.00
CA LYS A 342 15.61 -3.63 -11.42
C LYS A 342 14.36 -3.90 -12.23
N GLU A 343 13.97 -2.93 -13.04
CA GLU A 343 12.87 -3.05 -14.01
C GLU A 343 13.44 -3.26 -15.41
N ASP A 344 13.03 -4.32 -16.08
CA ASP A 344 13.49 -4.67 -17.43
C ASP A 344 12.27 -4.82 -18.34
N VAL A 345 12.00 -3.80 -19.13
CA VAL A 345 10.81 -3.65 -19.97
C VAL A 345 11.15 -3.92 -21.42
N LYS A 346 10.49 -4.90 -22.03
CA LYS A 346 10.57 -5.21 -23.46
C LYS A 346 9.27 -4.89 -24.15
N ILE A 347 9.30 -3.99 -25.11
CA ILE A 347 8.11 -3.53 -25.84
C ILE A 347 8.03 -4.22 -27.20
N TYR A 348 6.88 -4.84 -27.46
CA TYR A 348 6.51 -5.46 -28.73
C TYR A 348 5.41 -4.60 -29.39
N ALA A 349 5.84 -3.58 -30.15
CA ALA A 349 4.92 -2.61 -30.76
C ALA A 349 3.90 -3.27 -31.70
N ASP A 350 4.33 -4.26 -32.50
CA ASP A 350 3.48 -4.99 -33.45
C ASP A 350 2.38 -5.81 -32.76
N ALA A 351 2.67 -6.35 -31.58
CA ALA A 351 1.71 -7.09 -30.76
C ALA A 351 0.95 -6.20 -29.76
N ARG A 352 1.23 -4.88 -29.74
CA ARG A 352 0.69 -3.88 -28.79
C ARG A 352 0.78 -4.31 -27.32
N LEU A 353 1.88 -4.93 -26.93
CA LEU A 353 2.13 -5.37 -25.56
C LEU A 353 3.56 -5.09 -25.13
N ALA A 354 3.81 -5.17 -23.83
CA ALA A 354 5.14 -5.15 -23.23
C ALA A 354 5.27 -6.30 -22.22
N TYR A 355 6.51 -6.77 -22.03
CA TYR A 355 6.86 -7.66 -20.94
C TYR A 355 7.81 -6.97 -19.98
N THR A 356 7.49 -7.01 -18.68
CA THR A 356 8.26 -6.36 -17.62
C THR A 356 8.75 -7.39 -16.62
N GLU A 357 10.06 -7.56 -16.48
CA GLU A 357 10.67 -8.26 -15.34
C GLU A 357 11.02 -7.26 -14.24
N VAL A 358 10.56 -7.49 -13.02
CA VAL A 358 10.94 -6.72 -11.84
C VAL A 358 11.74 -7.63 -10.90
N THR A 359 13.01 -7.31 -10.67
CA THR A 359 13.86 -8.01 -9.70
C THR A 359 14.08 -7.12 -8.49
N MET A 360 13.77 -7.60 -7.30
CA MET A 360 13.88 -6.82 -6.06
C MET A 360 14.76 -7.54 -5.04
N LYS A 361 15.65 -6.78 -4.40
CA LYS A 361 16.45 -7.26 -3.27
C LYS A 361 15.89 -6.70 -1.97
N ILE A 362 15.49 -7.59 -1.09
CA ILE A 362 14.89 -7.30 0.21
C ILE A 362 15.92 -7.58 1.29
N VAL A 363 16.03 -6.67 2.25
CA VAL A 363 16.89 -6.86 3.42
C VAL A 363 16.11 -6.53 4.69
N CYS A 364 16.49 -7.19 5.79
CA CYS A 364 16.04 -6.78 7.11
C CYS A 364 17.08 -5.83 7.71
N ALA A 365 16.63 -4.71 8.24
CA ALA A 365 17.46 -3.76 8.97
C ALA A 365 18.03 -4.29 10.28
N GLU A 366 17.19 -5.05 10.98
CA GLU A 366 17.39 -5.43 12.38
C GLU A 366 18.25 -6.69 12.44
N ASP A 367 19.34 -6.68 13.23
CA ASP A 367 20.17 -7.88 13.47
C ASP A 367 19.45 -8.82 14.44
N SER A 368 18.34 -9.36 13.97
CA SER A 368 17.51 -10.28 14.71
C SER A 368 17.70 -11.69 14.17
N ARG A 369 17.76 -12.68 15.06
CA ARG A 369 17.65 -14.08 14.67
C ARG A 369 16.25 -14.46 14.18
N ARG A 370 15.27 -13.56 14.35
CA ARG A 370 13.89 -13.79 13.95
C ARG A 370 13.71 -13.48 12.47
N ASP A 371 13.13 -14.42 11.75
CA ASP A 371 12.74 -14.22 10.36
C ASP A 371 11.56 -13.24 10.23
N ARG A 372 11.43 -12.69 9.03
CA ARG A 372 10.37 -11.76 8.64
C ARG A 372 9.78 -12.21 7.31
N GLU A 373 8.52 -11.86 7.09
CA GLU A 373 7.81 -12.11 5.83
C GLU A 373 7.63 -10.80 5.08
N ALA A 374 8.12 -10.73 3.85
CA ALA A 374 7.96 -9.58 2.98
C ALA A 374 6.72 -9.76 2.09
N ILE A 375 5.86 -8.74 2.03
CA ILE A 375 4.67 -8.74 1.18
C ILE A 375 4.70 -7.53 0.26
N TYR A 376 4.63 -7.77 -1.04
CA TYR A 376 4.53 -6.74 -2.08
C TYR A 376 3.18 -6.85 -2.79
N SER A 377 2.56 -5.71 -3.09
CA SER A 377 1.37 -5.60 -3.92
C SER A 377 1.68 -4.83 -5.18
N PHE A 378 1.43 -5.44 -6.33
CA PHE A 378 1.59 -4.87 -7.66
C PHE A 378 0.21 -4.50 -8.20
N GLN A 379 -0.03 -3.20 -8.44
CA GLN A 379 -1.20 -2.74 -9.17
C GLN A 379 -0.89 -2.80 -10.66
N LEU A 380 -1.62 -3.62 -11.39
CA LEU A 380 -1.40 -3.84 -12.82
C LEU A 380 -2.40 -3.02 -13.65
N PRO A 381 -1.99 -2.54 -14.85
CA PRO A 381 -2.92 -2.04 -15.85
C PRO A 381 -3.91 -3.12 -16.29
N GLU A 382 -5.12 -2.72 -16.67
CA GLU A 382 -6.17 -3.63 -17.16
C GLU A 382 -5.65 -4.53 -18.30
N GLY A 383 -5.97 -5.82 -18.23
CA GLY A 383 -5.53 -6.82 -19.21
C GLY A 383 -4.09 -7.31 -19.03
N SER A 384 -3.38 -6.84 -18.00
CA SER A 384 -2.05 -7.36 -17.67
C SER A 384 -2.12 -8.74 -17.00
N VAL A 385 -1.08 -9.54 -17.22
CA VAL A 385 -0.98 -10.92 -16.76
C VAL A 385 0.32 -11.12 -16.00
N ALA A 386 0.26 -11.73 -14.82
CA ALA A 386 1.45 -12.20 -14.11
C ALA A 386 1.88 -13.58 -14.64
N THR A 387 3.14 -13.71 -15.04
CA THR A 387 3.62 -14.81 -15.92
C THR A 387 4.87 -15.52 -15.43
N SER A 388 5.54 -14.98 -14.41
CA SER A 388 6.71 -15.61 -13.82
C SER A 388 6.95 -15.15 -12.39
N LEU A 389 7.49 -16.06 -11.58
CA LEU A 389 7.98 -15.82 -10.22
C LEU A 389 9.28 -16.60 -10.04
N SER A 390 10.27 -16.02 -9.39
CA SER A 390 11.51 -16.71 -9.03
C SER A 390 12.05 -16.19 -7.71
N LEU A 391 12.70 -17.07 -6.95
CA LEU A 391 13.39 -16.77 -5.71
C LEU A 391 14.82 -17.29 -5.80
N TRP A 392 15.78 -16.48 -5.36
CA TRP A 392 17.17 -16.94 -5.26
C TRP A 392 17.37 -17.65 -3.93
N VAL A 393 17.65 -18.95 -4.01
CA VAL A 393 17.93 -19.81 -2.86
C VAL A 393 19.35 -20.33 -2.99
N ASN A 394 20.20 -20.04 -2.00
CA ASN A 394 21.63 -20.40 -2.02
C ASN A 394 22.36 -19.94 -3.30
N GLY A 395 22.03 -18.75 -3.81
CA GLY A 395 22.62 -18.18 -5.02
C GLY A 395 22.05 -18.71 -6.34
N ILE A 396 21.16 -19.71 -6.31
CA ILE A 396 20.56 -20.34 -7.48
C ILE A 396 19.15 -19.78 -7.69
N GLU A 397 18.83 -19.34 -8.90
CA GLU A 397 17.48 -18.92 -9.27
C GLU A 397 16.54 -20.13 -9.33
N ARG A 398 15.58 -20.20 -8.41
CA ARG A 398 14.51 -21.20 -8.39
C ARG A 398 13.24 -20.58 -8.99
N LYS A 399 12.77 -21.16 -10.09
CA LYS A 399 11.56 -20.72 -10.78
C LYS A 399 10.31 -21.29 -10.09
N GLY A 400 9.25 -20.50 -10.05
CA GLY A 400 7.97 -20.89 -9.47
C GLY A 400 7.23 -21.89 -10.34
N VAL A 401 6.44 -22.75 -9.70
CA VAL A 401 5.56 -23.72 -10.35
C VAL A 401 4.13 -23.25 -10.20
N LEU A 402 3.36 -23.30 -11.29
CA LEU A 402 1.95 -22.94 -11.24
C LEU A 402 1.11 -24.10 -10.71
N THR A 403 0.24 -23.81 -9.75
CA THR A 403 -0.76 -24.75 -9.23
C THR A 403 -2.06 -24.02 -8.89
N THR A 404 -3.04 -24.72 -8.32
CA THR A 404 -4.29 -24.07 -7.90
C THR A 404 -4.03 -23.08 -6.77
N LYS A 405 -4.86 -22.03 -6.68
CA LYS A 405 -4.73 -21.00 -5.65
C LYS A 405 -4.76 -21.59 -4.23
N GLU A 406 -5.61 -22.58 -4.01
CA GLU A 406 -5.79 -23.26 -2.73
C GLU A 406 -4.57 -24.11 -2.36
N LYS A 407 -4.06 -24.92 -3.31
CA LYS A 407 -2.87 -25.75 -3.09
C LYS A 407 -1.63 -24.92 -2.82
N ALA A 408 -1.43 -23.84 -3.60
CA ALA A 408 -0.32 -22.92 -3.39
C ALA A 408 -0.38 -22.25 -2.00
N LYS A 409 -1.57 -21.82 -1.56
CA LYS A 409 -1.75 -21.23 -0.23
C LYS A 409 -1.48 -22.25 0.89
N ALA A 410 -2.02 -23.46 0.77
CA ALA A 410 -1.81 -24.52 1.75
C ALA A 410 -0.31 -24.88 1.88
N ALA A 411 0.37 -25.06 0.75
CA ALA A 411 1.81 -25.32 0.72
C ALA A 411 2.60 -24.17 1.36
N TYR A 412 2.30 -22.92 1.01
CA TYR A 412 2.97 -21.78 1.61
C TYR A 412 2.77 -21.72 3.13
N ASN A 413 1.54 -21.89 3.62
CA ASN A 413 1.25 -21.86 5.05
C ASN A 413 1.92 -23.00 5.82
N GLN A 414 2.02 -24.20 5.22
CA GLN A 414 2.76 -25.32 5.78
C GLN A 414 4.26 -25.00 5.88
N ILE A 415 4.88 -24.54 4.79
CA ILE A 415 6.32 -24.26 4.75
C ILE A 415 6.69 -23.09 5.68
N VAL A 416 5.91 -22.01 5.70
CA VAL A 416 6.21 -20.80 6.48
C VAL A 416 5.79 -20.94 7.94
N GLY A 417 4.61 -21.52 8.19
CA GLY A 417 4.01 -21.61 9.53
C GLY A 417 4.55 -22.77 10.37
N VAL A 418 4.99 -23.86 9.74
CA VAL A 418 5.44 -25.07 10.45
C VAL A 418 6.93 -25.32 10.27
N GLU A 419 7.42 -25.24 9.03
CA GLU A 419 8.78 -25.72 8.71
C GLU A 419 9.84 -24.62 8.68
N SER A 420 9.42 -23.36 8.53
CA SER A 420 10.28 -22.17 8.50
C SER A 420 11.38 -22.23 7.41
N ARG A 421 11.02 -22.66 6.20
CA ARG A 421 11.95 -22.75 5.05
C ARG A 421 11.70 -21.67 4.00
N ASP A 422 12.35 -21.74 2.83
CA ASP A 422 12.31 -20.73 1.76
C ASP A 422 11.15 -20.92 0.76
N PRO A 423 10.02 -20.19 0.88
CA PRO A 423 9.09 -20.07 -0.23
C PRO A 423 8.88 -18.63 -0.70
N SER A 424 8.40 -18.54 -1.94
CA SER A 424 7.73 -17.34 -2.43
C SER A 424 6.41 -17.71 -3.07
N LEU A 425 5.38 -16.89 -2.85
CA LEU A 425 4.03 -17.12 -3.35
C LEU A 425 3.55 -15.87 -4.09
N MET A 426 3.03 -16.05 -5.30
CA MET A 426 2.41 -15.00 -6.09
C MET A 426 0.95 -15.36 -6.36
N GLN A 427 0.04 -14.47 -5.98
CA GLN A 427 -1.40 -14.67 -6.14
C GLN A 427 -2.08 -13.46 -6.75
N TRP A 428 -3.07 -13.72 -7.59
CA TRP A 428 -3.97 -12.70 -8.07
C TRP A 428 -4.97 -12.28 -6.98
N ARG A 429 -5.34 -11.01 -7.00
CA ARG A 429 -6.37 -10.36 -6.20
C ARG A 429 -7.24 -9.50 -7.11
N GLU A 430 -8.50 -9.35 -6.74
CA GLU A 430 -9.44 -8.54 -7.52
C GLU A 430 -9.01 -7.07 -7.67
N GLY A 431 -9.45 -6.44 -8.76
CA GLY A 431 -9.04 -5.08 -9.13
C GLY A 431 -7.67 -5.00 -9.79
N ASN A 432 -7.29 -6.04 -10.55
CA ASN A 432 -6.00 -6.13 -11.26
C ASN A 432 -4.78 -5.99 -10.35
N LYS A 433 -4.81 -6.68 -9.21
CA LYS A 433 -3.70 -6.69 -8.25
C LYS A 433 -3.05 -8.06 -8.19
N VAL A 434 -1.74 -8.06 -7.96
CA VAL A 434 -0.99 -9.28 -7.68
C VAL A 434 -0.19 -9.08 -6.39
N VAL A 435 -0.34 -10.01 -5.46
CA VAL A 435 0.39 -10.00 -4.18
C VAL A 435 1.49 -11.05 -4.26
N VAL A 436 2.71 -10.65 -3.90
CA VAL A 436 3.88 -11.53 -3.80
C VAL A 436 4.34 -11.56 -2.36
N LYS A 437 4.45 -12.76 -1.80
CA LYS A 437 5.01 -13.02 -0.47
C LYS A 437 6.38 -13.68 -0.60
N VAL A 438 7.32 -13.29 0.25
CA VAL A 438 8.69 -13.80 0.27
C VAL A 438 9.11 -14.06 1.70
N PHE A 439 9.54 -15.30 1.97
CA PHE A 439 10.01 -15.75 3.27
C PHE A 439 11.18 -16.75 3.10
N PRO A 440 12.11 -16.86 4.07
CA PRO A 440 12.35 -15.96 5.19
C PRO A 440 13.24 -14.79 4.76
N VAL A 441 13.00 -13.60 5.31
CA VAL A 441 13.93 -12.47 5.20
C VAL A 441 14.48 -12.16 6.58
N ASN A 442 15.81 -12.22 6.72
CA ASN A 442 16.49 -11.76 7.93
C ASN A 442 17.74 -10.96 7.56
N PHE A 443 18.46 -10.45 8.56
CA PHE A 443 19.61 -9.61 8.29
C PHE A 443 20.75 -10.34 7.56
N LYS A 444 21.04 -11.58 7.97
CA LYS A 444 22.15 -12.38 7.42
C LYS A 444 21.82 -12.91 6.03
N ASN A 445 20.54 -13.18 5.78
CA ASN A 445 20.03 -13.79 4.56
C ASN A 445 19.09 -12.82 3.84
N PRO A 446 19.63 -11.80 3.15
CA PRO A 446 18.82 -10.95 2.28
C PRO A 446 18.25 -11.79 1.13
N ARG A 447 17.02 -11.49 0.70
CA ARG A 447 16.35 -12.25 -0.36
C ARG A 447 16.28 -11.45 -1.64
N THR A 448 16.41 -12.15 -2.75
CA THR A 448 16.16 -11.60 -4.08
C THR A 448 15.06 -12.42 -4.72
N PHE A 449 14.05 -11.75 -5.21
CA PHE A 449 12.98 -12.37 -5.98
C PHE A 449 12.79 -11.61 -7.30
N LYS A 450 12.23 -12.30 -8.29
CA LYS A 450 11.91 -11.73 -9.60
C LYS A 450 10.49 -12.11 -9.98
N CYS A 451 9.73 -11.14 -10.44
CA CYS A 451 8.39 -11.32 -11.00
C CYS A 451 8.35 -10.80 -12.44
N GLY A 452 7.46 -11.36 -13.25
CA GLY A 452 7.30 -10.95 -14.65
C GLY A 452 5.85 -10.75 -15.04
N PHE A 453 5.59 -9.66 -15.76
CA PHE A 453 4.25 -9.20 -16.13
C PHE A 453 4.17 -8.91 -17.61
N THR A 454 3.16 -9.48 -18.28
CA THR A 454 2.78 -9.10 -19.64
C THR A 454 1.72 -8.02 -19.55
N THR A 455 1.91 -6.87 -20.19
CA THR A 455 1.03 -5.70 -20.08
C THR A 455 0.64 -5.19 -21.46
N PRO A 456 -0.66 -5.04 -21.76
CA PRO A 456 -1.10 -4.41 -23.00
C PRO A 456 -0.71 -2.92 -23.03
N LEU A 457 -0.31 -2.43 -24.21
CA LEU A 457 -0.08 -1.00 -24.41
C LEU A 457 -1.42 -0.29 -24.59
N LYS A 458 -1.70 0.73 -23.79
CA LYS A 458 -2.96 1.48 -23.87
C LYS A 458 -3.00 2.31 -25.14
N VAL A 459 -4.05 2.15 -25.95
CA VAL A 459 -4.26 2.94 -27.17
C VAL A 459 -5.19 4.11 -26.89
N LYS A 460 -4.74 5.33 -27.20
CA LYS A 460 -5.57 6.54 -27.15
C LYS A 460 -5.09 7.54 -28.21
N ASN A 461 -6.01 8.18 -28.92
CA ASN A 461 -5.68 9.24 -29.90
C ASN A 461 -4.60 8.86 -30.92
N ASN A 462 -4.62 7.63 -31.44
CA ASN A 462 -3.63 7.11 -32.39
C ASN A 462 -2.19 6.95 -31.84
N GLU A 463 -2.06 6.91 -30.52
CA GLU A 463 -0.81 6.66 -29.79
C GLU A 463 -0.98 5.42 -28.89
N MET A 464 0.11 4.67 -28.73
CA MET A 464 0.25 3.56 -27.78
C MET A 464 1.05 4.02 -26.57
N LYS A 465 0.60 3.64 -25.38
CA LYS A 465 1.20 4.04 -24.13
C LYS A 465 1.49 2.81 -23.26
N TYR A 466 2.74 2.64 -22.86
CA TYR A 466 3.14 1.80 -21.74
C TYR A 466 3.02 2.60 -20.43
N GLN A 467 2.56 1.95 -19.37
CA GLN A 467 2.52 2.51 -18.02
C GLN A 467 3.28 1.58 -17.08
N SER A 468 4.26 2.12 -16.34
CA SER A 468 5.02 1.36 -15.35
C SER A 468 4.12 0.83 -14.23
N LEU A 469 4.56 -0.25 -13.58
CA LEU A 469 3.79 -0.88 -12.51
C LEU A 469 3.87 -0.06 -11.22
N SER A 470 2.74 0.08 -10.52
CA SER A 470 2.71 0.69 -9.20
C SER A 470 2.88 -0.40 -8.14
N ILE A 471 3.95 -0.28 -7.33
CA ILE A 471 4.37 -1.31 -6.38
C ILE A 471 4.30 -0.74 -4.96
N LYS A 472 3.60 -1.44 -4.07
CA LYS A 472 3.58 -1.18 -2.62
C LYS A 472 4.26 -2.35 -1.89
N GLY A 473 4.96 -2.09 -0.79
CA GLY A 473 5.64 -3.11 0.00
C GLY A 473 6.60 -2.52 1.04
N PRO A 474 7.51 -3.35 1.60
CA PRO A 474 8.63 -2.89 2.44
C PRO A 474 9.33 -1.66 1.87
N ASN A 475 9.67 -0.67 2.73
CA ASN A 475 10.10 0.68 2.35
C ASN A 475 10.92 0.72 1.04
N ILE A 476 10.33 1.34 0.01
CA ILE A 476 10.88 1.44 -1.35
C ILE A 476 11.58 2.79 -1.58
N SER A 477 11.29 3.81 -0.78
CA SER A 477 11.65 5.22 -1.07
C SER A 477 13.14 5.46 -1.33
N ASN A 478 14.02 4.66 -0.73
CA ASN A 478 15.47 4.77 -0.88
C ASN A 478 16.12 3.62 -1.66
N ALA A 479 15.34 2.78 -2.33
CA ALA A 479 15.87 1.67 -3.12
C ALA A 479 16.68 2.19 -4.31
N GLU A 480 17.81 1.56 -4.61
CA GLU A 480 18.55 1.81 -5.86
C GLU A 480 17.75 1.20 -7.02
N THR A 481 17.19 2.04 -7.89
CA THR A 481 16.34 1.60 -8.99
C THR A 481 17.05 1.78 -10.32
N ILE A 482 17.08 0.70 -11.11
CA ILE A 482 17.55 0.73 -12.49
C ILE A 482 16.39 0.26 -13.37
N SER A 483 15.89 1.16 -14.21
CA SER A 483 14.84 0.87 -15.19
C SER A 483 15.45 0.83 -16.58
N ARG A 484 15.22 -0.27 -17.30
CA ARG A 484 15.72 -0.49 -18.65
C ARG A 484 14.56 -0.74 -19.60
N ILE A 485 14.53 -0.03 -20.72
CA ILE A 485 13.58 -0.26 -21.81
C ILE A 485 14.33 -0.74 -23.04
N GLN A 486 13.79 -1.77 -23.68
CA GLN A 486 14.18 -2.25 -24.99
C GLN A 486 12.95 -2.36 -25.88
N THR A 487 13.11 -2.03 -27.15
CA THR A 487 12.08 -2.19 -28.17
C THR A 487 12.48 -3.29 -29.14
N VAL A 488 11.51 -4.07 -29.60
CA VAL A 488 11.70 -4.96 -30.74
C VAL A 488 11.68 -4.12 -32.01
N GLY A 489 12.71 -4.26 -32.86
CA GLY A 489 12.89 -3.45 -34.06
C GLY A 489 13.46 -2.06 -33.79
N ASN A 490 13.29 -1.13 -34.74
CA ASN A 490 13.79 0.26 -34.65
C ASN A 490 12.72 1.25 -34.18
N THR A 491 11.83 0.82 -33.28
CA THR A 491 10.71 1.64 -32.82
C THR A 491 11.21 2.76 -31.90
N LYS A 492 10.92 4.02 -32.27
CA LYS A 492 11.19 5.19 -31.43
C LYS A 492 10.19 5.26 -30.29
N ILE A 493 10.66 5.67 -29.12
CA ILE A 493 9.85 5.85 -27.92
C ILE A 493 10.09 7.23 -27.34
N GLU A 494 9.05 7.84 -26.78
CA GLU A 494 9.14 9.03 -25.95
C GLU A 494 8.79 8.64 -24.52
N THR A 495 9.53 9.12 -23.52
CA THR A 495 9.35 8.72 -22.12
C THR A 495 9.00 9.93 -21.26
N SER A 496 8.16 9.72 -20.24
CA SER A 496 7.81 10.78 -19.28
C SER A 496 8.91 11.08 -18.27
N LYS A 497 9.94 10.21 -18.20
CA LYS A 497 11.15 10.36 -17.39
C LYS A 497 12.37 10.47 -18.29
N ASP A 498 13.47 10.96 -17.74
CA ASP A 498 14.75 11.08 -18.42
C ASP A 498 15.45 9.72 -18.55
N PHE A 499 15.30 9.08 -19.71
CA PHE A 499 16.03 7.85 -20.04
C PHE A 499 17.19 8.16 -20.99
N GLU A 500 18.39 7.68 -20.65
CA GLU A 500 19.57 7.80 -21.50
C GLU A 500 19.69 6.58 -22.42
N LEU A 501 19.85 6.81 -23.73
CA LEU A 501 20.08 5.73 -24.68
C LEU A 501 21.54 5.26 -24.61
N LYS A 502 21.78 4.08 -24.02
CA LYS A 502 23.10 3.43 -23.91
C LYS A 502 23.04 2.02 -24.51
N ASN A 503 23.93 1.69 -25.44
CA ASN A 503 24.03 0.35 -26.04
C ASN A 503 22.68 -0.21 -26.58
N LYS A 504 21.87 0.64 -27.24
CA LYS A 504 20.51 0.34 -27.74
C LYS A 504 19.43 0.12 -26.65
N TYR A 505 19.76 0.36 -25.39
CA TYR A 505 18.82 0.34 -24.27
C TYR A 505 18.57 1.75 -23.78
N TYR A 506 17.32 2.07 -23.47
CA TYR A 506 16.99 3.26 -22.70
C TYR A 506 17.17 2.90 -21.22
N ILE A 507 18.05 3.61 -20.51
CA ILE A 507 18.37 3.32 -19.11
C ILE A 507 18.08 4.56 -18.27
N ASN A 508 17.39 4.36 -17.16
CA ASN A 508 17.20 5.34 -16.10
C ASN A 508 17.71 4.74 -14.78
N GLU A 509 18.41 5.55 -14.01
CA GLU A 509 18.87 5.21 -12.66
C GLU A 509 18.27 6.24 -11.70
N SER A 510 17.60 5.76 -10.65
CA SER A 510 16.93 6.62 -9.68
C SER A 510 17.01 6.06 -8.26
N LYS A 511 16.65 6.88 -7.28
CA LYS A 511 16.38 6.41 -5.91
C LYS A 511 14.88 6.35 -5.70
N GLY A 512 14.40 5.23 -5.17
CA GLY A 512 12.97 4.96 -5.09
C GLY A 512 12.37 4.54 -6.42
N LEU A 513 11.06 4.34 -6.43
CA LEU A 513 10.30 3.88 -7.59
C LEU A 513 9.18 4.87 -7.89
N ASP A 514 9.43 5.81 -8.81
CA ASP A 514 8.35 6.66 -9.32
C ASP A 514 7.76 6.11 -10.61
N ASN A 515 6.46 6.34 -10.76
CA ASN A 515 5.73 5.98 -11.97
C ASN A 515 6.27 6.72 -13.19
N TRP A 516 6.28 6.03 -14.33
CA TRP A 516 6.67 6.59 -15.61
C TRP A 516 5.88 5.94 -16.75
N GLU A 517 5.88 6.62 -17.89
CA GLU A 517 5.14 6.22 -19.08
C GLU A 517 6.06 6.26 -20.30
N ALA A 518 5.81 5.39 -21.28
CA ALA A 518 6.43 5.47 -22.59
C ALA A 518 5.37 5.50 -23.70
N TYR A 519 5.58 6.38 -24.67
CA TYR A 519 4.67 6.69 -25.76
C TYR A 519 5.28 6.27 -27.09
N LEU A 520 4.45 5.68 -27.95
CA LEU A 520 4.82 5.13 -29.25
C LEU A 520 3.70 5.39 -30.27
N SER A 521 4.06 5.58 -31.53
CA SER A 521 3.05 5.69 -32.60
C SER A 521 2.31 4.37 -32.80
N LEU A 522 0.99 4.44 -33.03
CA LEU A 522 0.17 3.24 -33.25
C LEU A 522 0.69 2.39 -34.42
N THR A 523 0.94 1.11 -34.15
CA THR A 523 1.39 0.14 -35.14
C THR A 523 0.26 -0.81 -35.56
N LYS A 524 0.22 -1.17 -36.84
CA LYS A 524 -0.82 -2.04 -37.46
C LYS A 524 -0.28 -3.34 -38.04
N VAL A 525 0.96 -3.69 -37.71
CA VAL A 525 1.61 -4.90 -38.24
C VAL A 525 0.93 -6.13 -37.62
N PRO A 526 0.54 -7.14 -38.42
CA PRO A 526 -0.05 -8.37 -37.90
C PRO A 526 1.01 -9.16 -37.10
N SER A 527 0.64 -9.60 -35.90
CA SER A 527 1.49 -10.43 -35.04
C SER A 527 0.74 -11.71 -34.66
N SER A 528 1.43 -12.84 -34.66
CA SER A 528 0.83 -14.13 -34.29
C SER A 528 1.81 -15.04 -33.57
N PHE A 529 1.30 -15.89 -32.70
CA PHE A 529 2.08 -16.89 -31.98
C PHE A 529 1.49 -18.29 -32.17
N THR A 530 2.34 -19.29 -32.37
CA THR A 530 1.91 -20.70 -32.52
C THR A 530 2.22 -21.51 -31.29
N TRP A 531 1.25 -22.28 -30.80
CA TRP A 531 1.41 -23.16 -29.65
C TRP A 531 0.52 -24.40 -29.80
N LYS A 532 1.07 -25.60 -29.56
CA LYS A 532 0.38 -26.90 -29.59
C LYS A 532 -0.63 -27.06 -30.76
N ASN A 533 -0.14 -26.93 -32.00
CA ASN A 533 -0.92 -27.02 -33.26
C ASN A 533 -2.04 -25.98 -33.43
N LYS A 534 -1.97 -24.87 -32.71
CA LYS A 534 -2.87 -23.73 -32.85
C LYS A 534 -2.08 -22.46 -33.13
N ILE A 535 -2.75 -21.49 -33.75
CA ILE A 535 -2.23 -20.14 -33.96
C ILE A 535 -3.13 -19.11 -33.26
N TYR A 536 -2.48 -18.14 -32.63
CA TYR A 536 -3.09 -17.03 -31.92
C TYR A 536 -2.73 -15.74 -32.65
N GLU A 537 -3.70 -15.16 -33.36
CA GLU A 537 -3.47 -13.97 -34.19
C GLU A 537 -3.98 -12.71 -33.49
N VAL A 538 -3.14 -11.67 -33.45
CA VAL A 538 -3.52 -10.33 -32.99
C VAL A 538 -4.16 -9.57 -34.15
N LYS A 539 -5.41 -9.15 -33.95
CA LYS A 539 -6.22 -8.37 -34.90
C LYS A 539 -6.71 -7.10 -34.22
N ASP A 540 -7.07 -6.09 -35.01
CA ASP A 540 -7.78 -4.93 -34.45
C ASP A 540 -9.15 -5.36 -33.91
N ILE A 541 -9.52 -4.81 -32.75
CA ILE A 541 -10.83 -5.07 -32.16
C ILE A 541 -11.92 -4.50 -33.08
N GLN A 542 -12.97 -5.28 -33.33
CA GLN A 542 -14.10 -4.83 -34.13
C GLN A 542 -15.20 -4.29 -33.22
N GLN A 543 -15.51 -3.01 -33.37
CA GLN A 543 -16.64 -2.37 -32.73
C GLN A 543 -17.84 -2.38 -33.68
N THR A 544 -19.00 -2.76 -33.16
CA THR A 544 -20.27 -2.69 -33.88
C THR A 544 -21.21 -1.76 -33.14
N VAL A 545 -21.71 -0.75 -33.86
CA VAL A 545 -22.81 0.07 -33.37
C VAL A 545 -24.09 -0.72 -33.59
N ILE A 546 -24.80 -1.03 -32.51
CA ILE A 546 -26.10 -1.69 -32.56
C ILE A 546 -27.20 -0.68 -32.26
N SER A 547 -28.35 -0.85 -32.93
CA SER A 547 -29.58 -0.19 -32.51
C SER A 547 -29.98 -0.76 -31.16
N PHE A 548 -30.14 0.11 -30.18
CA PHE A 548 -30.46 -0.24 -28.81
C PHE A 548 -31.38 0.82 -28.20
N SER A 549 -32.65 0.43 -28.02
CA SER A 549 -33.64 1.19 -27.27
C SER A 549 -33.78 0.56 -25.90
N PRO A 550 -33.22 1.15 -24.83
CA PRO A 550 -33.32 0.59 -23.49
C PRO A 550 -34.76 0.62 -22.99
N SER A 551 -35.15 -0.37 -22.18
CA SER A 551 -36.42 -0.37 -21.45
C SER A 551 -36.50 0.77 -20.43
N GLU A 552 -35.37 1.06 -19.80
CA GLU A 552 -35.15 2.16 -18.86
C GLU A 552 -33.68 2.56 -18.83
N ILE A 553 -33.41 3.81 -18.44
CA ILE A 553 -32.04 4.33 -18.25
C ILE A 553 -31.82 4.58 -16.76
N ILE A 554 -30.87 3.87 -16.16
CA ILE A 554 -30.49 4.03 -14.76
C ILE A 554 -29.26 4.93 -14.66
N LEU A 555 -29.37 6.02 -13.90
CA LEU A 555 -28.22 6.85 -13.54
C LEU A 555 -27.64 6.32 -12.22
N ASP A 556 -26.42 5.77 -12.30
CA ASP A 556 -25.63 5.30 -11.16
C ASP A 556 -24.95 6.49 -10.48
N LEU A 557 -25.74 7.24 -9.69
CA LEU A 557 -25.31 8.45 -9.02
C LEU A 557 -24.49 8.17 -7.76
N ASN A 558 -23.53 9.06 -7.49
CA ASN A 558 -22.68 9.10 -6.31
C ASN A 558 -22.03 10.50 -6.24
N SER A 559 -21.29 10.77 -5.17
CA SER A 559 -20.59 12.04 -4.90
C SER A 559 -19.59 12.50 -5.99
N SER A 560 -19.22 11.64 -6.94
CA SER A 560 -18.37 12.00 -8.09
C SER A 560 -19.14 12.76 -9.18
N TRP A 561 -20.47 12.68 -9.20
CA TRP A 561 -21.32 13.36 -10.18
C TRP A 561 -21.48 14.84 -9.87
N THR A 562 -21.58 15.67 -10.91
CA THR A 562 -21.97 17.08 -10.74
C THR A 562 -23.40 17.29 -11.21
N THR A 563 -24.10 18.26 -10.61
CA THR A 563 -25.49 18.59 -10.96
C THR A 563 -25.65 18.92 -12.45
N LYS A 564 -24.66 19.58 -13.07
CA LYS A 564 -24.63 19.88 -14.52
C LYS A 564 -24.55 18.63 -15.40
N GLN A 565 -23.84 17.60 -14.94
CA GLN A 565 -23.76 16.33 -15.66
C GLN A 565 -25.09 15.59 -15.60
N ILE A 566 -25.74 15.57 -14.44
CA ILE A 566 -27.08 14.99 -14.26
C ILE A 566 -28.10 15.73 -15.14
N GLU A 567 -28.07 17.06 -15.12
CA GLU A 567 -28.90 17.94 -15.95
C GLU A 567 -28.78 17.59 -17.44
N SER A 568 -27.57 17.30 -17.92
CA SER A 568 -27.32 16.94 -19.32
C SER A 568 -28.05 15.67 -19.75
N PHE A 569 -28.23 14.69 -18.85
CA PHE A 569 -28.95 13.44 -19.15
C PHE A 569 -30.46 13.62 -19.08
N VAL A 570 -30.99 14.25 -18.02
CA VAL A 570 -32.44 14.48 -17.88
C VAL A 570 -32.99 15.46 -18.92
N ASN A 571 -32.11 16.23 -19.57
CA ASN A 571 -32.48 17.10 -20.68
C ASN A 571 -32.62 16.41 -22.03
N LEU A 572 -32.21 15.15 -22.16
CA LEU A 572 -32.45 14.38 -23.38
C LEU A 572 -33.95 14.15 -23.60
N ASN A 573 -34.37 14.13 -24.87
CA ASN A 573 -35.76 13.81 -25.26
C ASN A 573 -36.04 12.30 -25.18
N LYS A 574 -35.75 11.68 -24.03
CA LYS A 574 -36.02 10.27 -23.72
C LYS A 574 -36.90 10.19 -22.48
N LYS A 575 -37.80 9.20 -22.46
CA LYS A 575 -38.60 8.88 -21.27
C LYS A 575 -37.85 7.87 -20.40
N ASN A 576 -38.23 7.75 -19.12
CA ASN A 576 -37.85 6.65 -18.22
C ASN A 576 -36.39 6.68 -17.71
N PHE A 577 -35.94 7.81 -17.17
CA PHE A 577 -34.72 7.85 -16.36
C PHE A 577 -35.03 7.51 -14.90
N PHE A 578 -34.20 6.68 -14.28
CA PHE A 578 -34.33 6.31 -12.88
C PHE A 578 -33.00 6.34 -12.15
N VAL A 579 -33.10 6.38 -10.82
CA VAL A 579 -32.00 6.19 -9.86
C VAL A 579 -32.40 5.12 -8.85
N PHE A 580 -31.43 4.55 -8.16
CA PHE A 580 -31.69 3.69 -7.00
C PHE A 580 -31.36 4.42 -5.71
N ILE A 581 -32.35 4.61 -4.85
CA ILE A 581 -32.21 5.21 -3.52
C ILE A 581 -32.71 4.20 -2.50
N ASN A 582 -31.90 3.89 -1.49
CA ASN A 582 -32.22 2.91 -0.44
C ASN A 582 -32.71 1.55 -0.98
N GLY A 583 -32.20 1.14 -2.14
CA GLY A 583 -32.57 -0.13 -2.79
C GLY A 583 -33.88 -0.11 -3.59
N GLU A 584 -34.56 1.04 -3.66
CA GLU A 584 -35.76 1.27 -4.45
C GLU A 584 -35.48 2.10 -5.69
N LYS A 585 -36.25 1.83 -6.77
CA LYS A 585 -36.13 2.52 -8.05
C LYS A 585 -37.03 3.76 -8.06
N LYS A 586 -36.45 4.95 -8.28
CA LYS A 586 -37.17 6.24 -8.31
C LYS A 586 -36.91 6.97 -9.63
N GLU A 587 -37.95 7.58 -10.20
CA GLU A 587 -37.84 8.33 -11.46
C GLU A 587 -37.10 9.67 -11.25
N ILE A 588 -36.21 10.01 -12.19
CA ILE A 588 -35.48 11.28 -12.22
C ILE A 588 -35.81 12.05 -13.51
N ASN A 589 -36.13 13.34 -13.39
CA ASN A 589 -36.54 14.21 -14.48
C ASN A 589 -36.08 15.66 -14.26
N LYS A 590 -36.42 16.56 -15.20
CA LYS A 590 -36.04 17.98 -15.17
C LYS A 590 -36.51 18.73 -13.92
N ASP A 591 -37.60 18.28 -13.32
CA ASP A 591 -38.22 18.98 -12.19
C ASP A 591 -37.63 18.52 -10.85
N ASN A 592 -37.22 17.26 -10.74
CA ASN A 592 -36.78 16.66 -9.47
C ASN A 592 -35.27 16.38 -9.36
N PHE A 593 -34.48 16.47 -10.44
CA PHE A 593 -33.08 16.01 -10.44
C PHE A 593 -32.19 16.72 -9.42
N LYS A 594 -32.46 18.00 -9.13
CA LYS A 594 -31.70 18.76 -8.12
C LYS A 594 -31.94 18.23 -6.71
N ALA A 595 -33.19 17.90 -6.39
CA ALA A 595 -33.53 17.31 -5.10
C ALA A 595 -32.95 15.89 -4.98
N ILE A 596 -33.09 15.08 -6.03
CA ILE A 596 -32.52 13.73 -6.06
C ILE A 596 -30.99 13.75 -5.94
N ALA A 597 -30.30 14.72 -6.55
CA ALA A 597 -28.85 14.82 -6.45
C ALA A 597 -28.35 14.98 -4.99
N LEU A 598 -29.15 15.62 -4.11
CA LEU A 598 -28.81 15.77 -2.69
C LEU A 598 -28.75 14.43 -1.95
N ASP A 599 -29.58 13.46 -2.36
CA ASP A 599 -29.61 12.10 -1.76
C ASP A 599 -28.28 11.33 -1.99
N PHE A 600 -27.44 11.78 -2.93
CA PHE A 600 -26.19 11.12 -3.31
C PHE A 600 -24.92 11.89 -2.92
N GLU A 601 -25.04 13.04 -2.23
CA GLU A 601 -23.88 13.87 -1.86
C GLU A 601 -22.89 13.13 -0.94
N ASP A 602 -23.42 12.35 0.01
CA ASP A 602 -22.63 11.58 0.96
C ASP A 602 -22.28 10.17 0.45
N LEU A 603 -22.88 9.72 -0.66
CA LEU A 603 -22.60 8.41 -1.24
C LEU A 603 -21.26 8.43 -1.99
N HIS A 604 -20.19 7.94 -1.35
CA HIS A 604 -18.85 7.93 -1.92
C HIS A 604 -18.74 7.01 -3.13
N TYR A 605 -19.28 5.80 -3.04
CA TYR A 605 -19.39 4.86 -4.15
C TYR A 605 -20.69 4.06 -4.04
N SER A 606 -21.21 3.66 -5.18
CA SER A 606 -22.45 2.92 -5.33
C SER A 606 -22.17 1.43 -5.56
N LEU A 607 -23.12 0.59 -5.12
CA LEU A 607 -23.20 -0.84 -5.41
C LEU A 607 -24.61 -1.13 -5.92
N LEU A 608 -24.82 -0.96 -7.23
CA LEU A 608 -26.17 -1.11 -7.80
C LEU A 608 -26.70 -2.54 -7.66
N PRO A 609 -27.98 -2.73 -7.31
CA PRO A 609 -28.60 -4.05 -7.30
C PRO A 609 -28.91 -4.50 -8.73
N LEU A 610 -27.89 -4.93 -9.49
CA LEU A 610 -28.03 -5.29 -10.91
C LEU A 610 -29.13 -6.35 -11.14
N TYR A 611 -29.35 -7.23 -10.18
CA TYR A 611 -30.40 -8.25 -10.20
C TYR A 611 -31.84 -7.69 -10.09
N LYS A 612 -32.04 -6.45 -9.62
CA LYS A 612 -33.36 -5.78 -9.55
C LYS A 612 -33.66 -4.96 -10.81
N ILE A 613 -32.66 -4.63 -11.62
CA ILE A 613 -32.82 -3.77 -12.80
C ILE A 613 -33.59 -4.52 -13.89
N SER A 614 -34.47 -3.84 -14.61
CA SER A 614 -35.28 -4.46 -15.68
C SER A 614 -34.38 -5.08 -16.76
N GLN A 615 -34.92 -6.04 -17.52
CA GLN A 615 -34.18 -6.61 -18.63
C GLN A 615 -33.91 -5.55 -19.72
N ASN A 616 -32.73 -5.65 -20.34
CA ASN A 616 -32.32 -4.79 -21.46
C ASN A 616 -32.28 -3.29 -21.11
N SER A 617 -31.95 -2.95 -19.86
CA SER A 617 -31.75 -1.57 -19.39
C SER A 617 -30.35 -1.03 -19.71
N LEU A 618 -30.23 0.29 -19.75
CA LEU A 618 -28.97 1.02 -19.86
C LEU A 618 -28.59 1.61 -18.50
N ILE A 619 -27.36 1.42 -18.06
CA ILE A 619 -26.81 2.05 -16.85
C ILE A 619 -25.76 3.07 -17.27
N ILE A 620 -25.83 4.28 -16.73
CA ILE A 620 -24.79 5.29 -16.89
C ILE A 620 -24.10 5.47 -15.55
N THR A 621 -22.80 5.19 -15.50
CA THR A 621 -22.00 5.27 -14.28
C THR A 621 -20.83 6.24 -14.42
N LYS A 622 -20.43 6.82 -13.28
CA LYS A 622 -19.21 7.59 -13.14
C LYS A 622 -18.47 7.04 -11.91
N CYS A 623 -17.34 6.40 -12.15
CA CYS A 623 -16.59 5.74 -11.09
C CYS A 623 -15.56 6.69 -10.46
N GLY A 624 -15.39 6.56 -9.14
CA GLY A 624 -14.21 7.03 -8.43
C GLY A 624 -13.11 5.95 -8.42
N LYS A 625 -12.05 6.17 -7.62
CA LYS A 625 -10.95 5.21 -7.47
C LYS A 625 -11.23 4.08 -6.49
N PHE A 626 -12.08 4.34 -5.49
CA PHE A 626 -12.33 3.42 -4.38
C PHE A 626 -13.72 2.81 -4.48
N SER A 627 -13.82 1.54 -4.13
CA SER A 627 -15.06 0.81 -3.89
C SER A 627 -14.74 -0.51 -3.20
N ALA A 628 -15.78 -1.16 -2.69
CA ALA A 628 -15.71 -2.59 -2.40
C ALA A 628 -15.46 -3.41 -3.68
N ASN A 629 -14.85 -4.58 -3.54
CA ASN A 629 -14.76 -5.60 -4.60
C ASN A 629 -15.58 -6.86 -4.22
N PHE A 630 -15.60 -7.90 -5.06
CA PHE A 630 -16.36 -9.11 -4.75
C PHE A 630 -15.70 -9.94 -3.63
N GLU A 631 -14.38 -9.91 -3.46
CA GLU A 631 -13.69 -10.53 -2.31
C GLU A 631 -14.22 -9.96 -0.98
N GLU A 632 -14.41 -8.64 -0.89
CA GLU A 632 -14.97 -7.99 0.30
C GLU A 632 -16.48 -8.24 0.46
N LEU A 633 -17.17 -8.56 -0.63
CA LEU A 633 -18.60 -8.87 -0.65
C LEU A 633 -18.91 -10.37 -0.60
N GLU A 634 -17.90 -11.24 -0.43
CA GLU A 634 -18.01 -12.69 -0.61
C GLU A 634 -19.14 -13.32 0.22
N ASN A 635 -19.26 -12.88 1.48
CA ASN A 635 -20.26 -13.39 2.42
C ASN A 635 -21.61 -12.65 2.37
N SER A 636 -21.77 -11.66 1.49
CA SER A 636 -23.00 -10.86 1.39
C SER A 636 -24.10 -11.55 0.58
N ASN A 637 -25.36 -11.35 0.97
CA ASN A 637 -26.50 -11.80 0.17
C ASN A 637 -26.60 -11.02 -1.15
N TYR A 638 -26.15 -9.76 -1.16
CA TYR A 638 -26.01 -8.95 -2.37
C TYR A 638 -25.19 -9.67 -3.44
N LEU A 639 -23.97 -10.12 -3.12
CA LEU A 639 -23.12 -10.78 -4.11
C LEU A 639 -23.73 -12.09 -4.59
N LYS A 640 -24.35 -12.88 -3.70
CA LYS A 640 -25.08 -14.10 -4.10
C LYS A 640 -26.16 -13.80 -5.15
N LYS A 641 -26.94 -12.74 -4.95
CA LYS A 641 -27.98 -12.29 -5.89
C LYS A 641 -27.41 -11.74 -7.20
N ILE A 642 -26.28 -11.03 -7.16
CA ILE A 642 -25.56 -10.59 -8.37
C ILE A 642 -25.12 -11.82 -9.19
N LYS A 643 -24.51 -12.81 -8.52
CA LYS A 643 -23.99 -14.02 -9.17
C LYS A 643 -25.09 -14.82 -9.87
N THR A 644 -26.29 -14.91 -9.30
CA THR A 644 -27.41 -15.68 -9.85
C THR A 644 -28.27 -14.90 -10.84
N GLY A 645 -28.53 -13.61 -10.59
CA GLY A 645 -29.57 -12.87 -11.33
C GLY A 645 -29.09 -11.83 -12.34
N ALA A 646 -27.86 -11.31 -12.23
CA ALA A 646 -27.45 -10.16 -13.03
C ALA A 646 -27.22 -10.47 -14.51
N LYS A 647 -26.71 -11.67 -14.85
CA LYS A 647 -26.42 -12.06 -16.25
C LYS A 647 -27.68 -12.19 -17.12
N GLU A 648 -28.78 -12.67 -16.54
CA GLU A 648 -30.07 -12.85 -17.23
C GLU A 648 -30.75 -11.53 -17.58
N ARG A 649 -30.25 -10.40 -17.06
CA ARG A 649 -30.80 -9.07 -17.33
C ARG A 649 -30.28 -8.43 -18.61
N HIS A 650 -29.19 -8.95 -19.21
CA HIS A 650 -28.58 -8.42 -20.43
C HIS A 650 -28.31 -6.90 -20.38
N LEU A 651 -27.81 -6.44 -19.23
CA LEU A 651 -27.59 -5.03 -18.94
C LEU A 651 -26.45 -4.45 -19.77
N LYS A 652 -26.63 -3.20 -20.20
CA LYS A 652 -25.62 -2.42 -20.91
C LYS A 652 -25.19 -1.27 -20.02
N VAL A 653 -23.89 -1.00 -19.96
CA VAL A 653 -23.30 0.00 -19.06
C VAL A 653 -22.41 0.94 -19.86
N ILE A 654 -22.61 2.25 -19.66
CA ILE A 654 -21.71 3.28 -20.15
C ILE A 654 -21.02 3.93 -18.94
N ASN A 655 -19.69 3.83 -18.88
CA ASN A 655 -18.90 4.60 -17.93
C ASN A 655 -18.38 5.89 -18.59
N ILE A 656 -18.72 7.04 -17.98
CA ILE A 656 -18.32 8.36 -18.47
C ILE A 656 -17.02 8.91 -17.83
N SER A 657 -16.41 8.15 -16.92
CA SER A 657 -15.14 8.50 -16.25
C SER A 657 -13.94 7.82 -16.90
N SER A 658 -12.72 8.33 -16.62
CA SER A 658 -11.47 7.69 -17.03
C SER A 658 -11.13 6.45 -16.20
N ASP A 659 -11.61 6.44 -14.96
CA ASP A 659 -11.31 5.45 -13.95
C ASP A 659 -12.41 4.39 -13.92
N ILE A 660 -12.08 3.22 -13.43
CA ILE A 660 -13.00 2.13 -13.17
C ILE A 660 -12.69 1.62 -11.77
N ASN A 661 -13.70 1.63 -10.90
CA ASN A 661 -13.51 1.21 -9.51
C ASN A 661 -13.43 -0.32 -9.43
N PRO A 662 -12.91 -0.89 -8.34
CA PRO A 662 -12.77 -2.34 -8.18
C PRO A 662 -14.05 -3.15 -8.42
N PHE A 663 -15.22 -2.62 -8.04
CA PHE A 663 -16.52 -3.26 -8.27
C PHE A 663 -16.83 -3.39 -9.77
N TRP A 664 -16.86 -2.26 -10.49
CA TRP A 664 -17.17 -2.26 -11.92
C TRP A 664 -16.11 -2.98 -12.74
N GLN A 665 -14.85 -2.96 -12.32
CA GLN A 665 -13.78 -3.76 -12.94
C GLN A 665 -14.13 -5.25 -12.91
N THR A 666 -14.51 -5.75 -11.74
CA THR A 666 -14.84 -7.17 -11.55
C THR A 666 -16.12 -7.55 -12.31
N VAL A 667 -17.14 -6.70 -12.27
CA VAL A 667 -18.40 -6.87 -13.02
C VAL A 667 -18.16 -6.94 -14.53
N LYS A 668 -17.27 -6.08 -15.05
CA LYS A 668 -16.85 -6.04 -16.46
C LYS A 668 -16.08 -7.31 -16.84
N GLU A 669 -15.01 -7.63 -16.10
CA GLU A 669 -14.11 -8.75 -16.40
C GLU A 669 -14.84 -10.10 -16.38
N GLN A 670 -15.77 -10.29 -15.44
CA GLN A 670 -16.56 -11.53 -15.32
C GLN A 670 -17.80 -11.57 -16.25
N LYS A 671 -17.93 -10.58 -17.15
CA LYS A 671 -18.99 -10.45 -18.15
C LYS A 671 -20.41 -10.53 -17.55
N TYR A 672 -20.64 -9.86 -16.42
CA TYR A 672 -21.99 -9.69 -15.89
C TYR A 672 -22.83 -8.71 -16.72
N VAL A 673 -22.17 -7.77 -17.40
CA VAL A 673 -22.79 -6.71 -18.20
C VAL A 673 -22.00 -6.47 -19.48
N ASN A 674 -22.62 -5.87 -20.49
CA ASN A 674 -21.88 -5.28 -21.61
C ASN A 674 -21.43 -3.87 -21.22
N TYR A 675 -20.13 -3.68 -21.08
CA TYR A 675 -19.54 -2.44 -20.56
C TYR A 675 -18.85 -1.66 -21.68
N PHE A 676 -19.07 -0.35 -21.72
CA PHE A 676 -18.40 0.55 -22.65
C PHE A 676 -17.97 1.84 -21.95
N GLN A 677 -16.72 2.26 -22.16
CA GLN A 677 -16.18 3.47 -21.55
C GLN A 677 -16.00 4.56 -22.60
N THR A 678 -16.56 5.75 -22.35
CA THR A 678 -16.50 6.88 -23.30
C THR A 678 -16.65 8.22 -22.60
N SER A 679 -16.62 9.32 -23.34
CA SER A 679 -16.84 10.66 -22.78
C SER A 679 -18.33 10.95 -22.57
N LEU A 680 -18.64 11.89 -21.67
CA LEU A 680 -20.01 12.39 -21.47
C LEU A 680 -20.69 12.80 -22.78
N ASN A 681 -19.98 13.55 -23.63
CA ASN A 681 -20.54 14.03 -24.89
C ASN A 681 -20.87 12.87 -25.85
N ASN A 682 -20.02 11.85 -25.89
CA ASN A 682 -20.27 10.67 -26.71
C ASN A 682 -21.39 9.80 -26.13
N SER A 683 -21.49 9.67 -24.81
CA SER A 683 -22.60 8.93 -24.19
C SER A 683 -23.95 9.58 -24.48
N LEU A 684 -24.04 10.91 -24.42
CA LEU A 684 -25.27 11.64 -24.76
C LEU A 684 -25.66 11.40 -26.22
N LYS A 685 -24.70 11.46 -27.15
CA LYS A 685 -24.93 11.17 -28.59
C LYS A 685 -25.44 9.74 -28.82
N LEU A 686 -24.82 8.75 -28.17
CA LEU A 686 -25.23 7.35 -28.29
C LEU A 686 -26.68 7.14 -27.81
N ILE A 687 -27.03 7.73 -26.66
CA ILE A 687 -28.39 7.63 -26.12
C ILE A 687 -29.40 8.31 -27.06
N ASP A 688 -29.11 9.52 -27.53
CA ASP A 688 -30.01 10.27 -28.41
C ASP A 688 -30.29 9.49 -29.71
N GLN A 689 -29.26 8.88 -30.28
CA GLN A 689 -29.34 8.06 -31.48
C GLN A 689 -29.89 6.63 -31.25
N ASN A 690 -30.25 6.25 -30.03
CA ASN A 690 -30.62 4.86 -29.66
C ASN A 690 -29.55 3.85 -30.09
N HIS A 691 -28.30 4.16 -29.83
CA HIS A 691 -27.15 3.34 -30.21
C HIS A 691 -26.41 2.84 -28.98
N PHE A 692 -25.83 1.65 -29.09
CA PHE A 692 -24.85 1.13 -28.14
C PHE A 692 -23.67 0.52 -28.90
N ILE A 693 -22.48 0.61 -28.31
CA ILE A 693 -21.26 0.05 -28.89
C ILE A 693 -20.98 -1.30 -28.24
N LEU A 694 -20.93 -2.34 -29.06
CA LEU A 694 -20.48 -3.67 -28.63
C LEU A 694 -19.15 -4.01 -29.29
N PHE A 695 -18.32 -4.72 -28.53
CA PHE A 695 -17.13 -5.38 -29.07
C PHE A 695 -17.53 -6.76 -29.60
N LYS A 696 -17.31 -6.99 -30.89
CA LYS A 696 -17.57 -8.29 -31.50
C LYS A 696 -16.67 -9.33 -30.85
N THR A 697 -17.27 -10.36 -30.25
CA THR A 697 -16.54 -11.41 -29.55
C THR A 697 -17.02 -12.76 -30.05
N ALA A 698 -16.16 -13.49 -30.76
CA ALA A 698 -16.40 -14.88 -31.15
C ALA A 698 -15.93 -15.83 -30.03
N ALA A 699 -16.41 -17.09 -30.02
CA ALA A 699 -16.07 -18.07 -28.99
C ALA A 699 -14.55 -18.30 -28.85
N ASN A 700 -13.83 -18.27 -29.98
CA ASN A 700 -12.38 -18.44 -30.07
C ASN A 700 -11.58 -17.12 -29.99
N THR A 701 -12.22 -15.99 -29.65
CA THR A 701 -11.57 -14.67 -29.58
C THR A 701 -11.62 -14.13 -28.16
N VAL A 702 -10.58 -13.38 -27.78
CA VAL A 702 -10.50 -12.58 -26.54
C VAL A 702 -10.21 -11.13 -26.92
N ASN A 703 -10.99 -10.20 -26.39
CA ASN A 703 -10.80 -8.77 -26.62
C ASN A 703 -9.93 -8.16 -25.52
N ILE A 704 -8.94 -7.37 -25.92
CA ILE A 704 -8.05 -6.62 -25.02
C ILE A 704 -8.29 -5.14 -25.29
N GLU A 705 -9.38 -4.65 -24.71
CA GLU A 705 -9.91 -3.30 -24.97
C GLU A 705 -8.88 -2.19 -24.77
N PRO A 706 -8.04 -2.18 -23.71
CA PRO A 706 -7.05 -1.12 -23.52
C PRO A 706 -6.08 -0.98 -24.69
N ALA A 707 -5.71 -2.10 -25.33
CA ALA A 707 -4.80 -2.11 -26.49
C ALA A 707 -5.52 -2.04 -27.85
N ASN A 708 -6.85 -1.95 -27.85
CA ASN A 708 -7.68 -1.93 -29.05
C ASN A 708 -7.40 -3.14 -30.00
N ILE A 709 -7.11 -4.30 -29.42
CA ILE A 709 -6.84 -5.55 -30.15
C ILE A 709 -7.78 -6.68 -29.71
N ALA A 710 -7.88 -7.69 -30.56
CA ALA A 710 -8.52 -8.97 -30.30
C ALA A 710 -7.53 -10.09 -30.65
N ILE A 711 -7.43 -11.11 -29.81
CA ILE A 711 -6.61 -12.29 -30.06
C ILE A 711 -7.53 -13.43 -30.46
N THR A 712 -7.36 -13.97 -31.67
CA THR A 712 -8.20 -15.05 -32.22
C THR A 712 -7.40 -16.34 -32.32
N GLU A 713 -7.93 -17.42 -31.73
CA GLU A 713 -7.41 -18.78 -31.86
C GLU A 713 -7.91 -19.42 -33.16
N SER A 714 -7.03 -20.09 -33.89
CA SER A 714 -7.39 -20.91 -35.06
C SER A 714 -6.49 -22.15 -35.16
N PRO A 715 -6.92 -23.22 -35.85
CA PRO A 715 -6.06 -24.37 -36.13
C PRO A 715 -4.83 -23.96 -36.94
N LEU A 716 -3.68 -24.58 -36.67
CA LEU A 716 -2.47 -24.33 -37.44
C LEU A 716 -2.64 -24.85 -38.88
N HIS A 717 -2.40 -23.98 -39.87
CA HIS A 717 -2.33 -24.34 -41.28
C HIS A 717 -0.87 -24.31 -41.76
N ASN A 718 -0.49 -25.18 -42.70
CA ASN A 718 0.90 -25.43 -43.15
C ASN A 718 1.70 -24.19 -43.63
N THR A 719 1.08 -23.02 -43.79
CA THR A 719 1.72 -21.78 -44.24
C THR A 719 1.88 -20.70 -43.16
N ALA A 720 1.41 -20.93 -41.94
CA ALA A 720 1.40 -19.90 -40.90
C ALA A 720 2.72 -19.87 -40.12
N LYS A 721 3.47 -18.77 -40.22
CA LYS A 721 4.70 -18.53 -39.43
C LYS A 721 4.38 -17.74 -38.16
N SER A 722 4.93 -18.18 -37.03
CA SER A 722 4.91 -17.43 -35.77
C SER A 722 5.83 -16.21 -35.90
N THR A 723 5.29 -15.01 -35.72
CA THR A 723 6.03 -13.73 -35.82
C THR A 723 6.02 -12.92 -34.54
N GLY A 724 5.17 -13.29 -33.58
CA GLY A 724 4.97 -12.60 -32.31
C GLY A 724 5.45 -13.42 -31.11
N PRO A 725 5.49 -12.78 -29.92
CA PRO A 725 5.96 -13.42 -28.70
C PRO A 725 4.92 -14.37 -28.09
N ASP A 726 5.39 -15.31 -27.26
CA ASP A 726 4.56 -16.24 -26.47
C ASP A 726 3.55 -15.52 -25.54
N HIS A 727 3.85 -14.29 -25.16
CA HIS A 727 2.98 -13.37 -24.43
C HIS A 727 1.59 -13.20 -25.05
N ILE A 728 1.43 -13.33 -26.38
CA ILE A 728 0.13 -13.30 -27.05
C ILE A 728 -0.77 -14.42 -26.52
N TYR A 729 -0.26 -15.65 -26.44
CA TYR A 729 -1.01 -16.78 -25.90
C TYR A 729 -1.32 -16.60 -24.41
N ARG A 730 -0.39 -16.05 -23.63
CA ARG A 730 -0.60 -15.77 -22.20
C ARG A 730 -1.75 -14.80 -21.95
N MET A 731 -1.84 -13.73 -22.75
CA MET A 731 -2.96 -12.78 -22.68
C MET A 731 -4.29 -13.40 -23.12
N TYR A 732 -4.27 -14.24 -24.17
CA TYR A 732 -5.45 -14.99 -24.61
C TYR A 732 -5.96 -15.93 -23.52
N ALA A 733 -5.09 -16.76 -22.95
CA ALA A 733 -5.43 -17.71 -21.91
C ALA A 733 -5.97 -17.00 -20.66
N PHE A 734 -5.34 -15.90 -20.24
CA PHE A 734 -5.79 -15.09 -19.11
C PHE A 734 -7.19 -14.53 -19.35
N GLY A 735 -7.43 -13.94 -20.53
CA GLY A 735 -8.75 -13.43 -20.89
C GLY A 735 -9.79 -14.54 -20.90
N LYS A 736 -9.51 -15.73 -21.43
CA LYS A 736 -10.45 -16.86 -21.37
C LYS A 736 -10.82 -17.28 -19.95
N VAL A 737 -9.86 -17.32 -19.03
CA VAL A 737 -10.13 -17.62 -17.61
C VAL A 737 -11.04 -16.55 -17.00
N LEU A 738 -10.80 -15.27 -17.27
CA LEU A 738 -11.65 -14.18 -16.76
C LEU A 738 -13.08 -14.22 -17.34
N GLU A 739 -13.21 -14.42 -18.65
CA GLU A 739 -14.50 -14.49 -19.35
C GLU A 739 -15.42 -15.58 -18.78
N GLU A 740 -14.81 -16.69 -18.33
CA GLU A 740 -15.51 -17.91 -17.92
C GLU A 740 -15.51 -18.10 -16.39
N GLN A 741 -14.99 -17.12 -15.65
CA GLN A 741 -14.85 -17.15 -14.19
C GLN A 741 -16.17 -17.49 -13.46
N VAL A 742 -17.29 -17.02 -13.97
CA VAL A 742 -18.60 -17.31 -13.36
C VAL A 742 -19.01 -18.77 -13.56
N LYS A 743 -18.69 -19.38 -14.70
CA LYS A 743 -18.94 -20.81 -14.92
C LYS A 743 -17.98 -21.65 -14.08
N ILE A 744 -16.71 -21.23 -14.01
CA ILE A 744 -15.66 -21.85 -13.19
C ILE A 744 -16.08 -21.95 -11.71
N GLN A 745 -16.70 -20.91 -11.16
CA GLN A 745 -17.14 -20.92 -9.75
C GLN A 745 -18.26 -21.94 -9.46
N ASN A 746 -19.02 -22.36 -10.46
CA ASN A 746 -20.17 -23.24 -10.29
C ASN A 746 -19.91 -24.69 -10.70
N ASP A 747 -18.81 -24.98 -11.39
CA ASP A 747 -18.52 -26.30 -11.96
C ASP A 747 -17.03 -26.67 -11.80
N SER A 748 -16.79 -27.70 -10.98
CA SER A 748 -15.46 -28.24 -10.71
C SER A 748 -14.73 -28.81 -11.94
N LEU A 749 -15.46 -29.35 -12.93
CA LEU A 749 -14.85 -29.85 -14.18
C LEU A 749 -14.34 -28.68 -15.01
N VAL A 750 -15.14 -27.63 -15.12
CA VAL A 750 -14.76 -26.38 -15.79
C VAL A 750 -13.59 -25.73 -15.06
N GLN A 751 -13.59 -25.72 -13.73
CA GLN A 751 -12.46 -25.23 -12.93
C GLN A 751 -11.17 -25.96 -13.28
N ASN A 752 -11.18 -27.30 -13.33
CA ASN A 752 -9.99 -28.08 -13.68
C ASN A 752 -9.48 -27.74 -15.10
N GLN A 753 -10.37 -27.64 -16.08
CA GLN A 753 -10.02 -27.25 -17.45
C GLN A 753 -9.28 -25.90 -17.50
N TYR A 754 -9.78 -24.88 -16.79
CA TYR A 754 -9.19 -23.54 -16.81
C TYR A 754 -7.94 -23.42 -15.92
N VAL A 755 -7.81 -24.26 -14.89
CA VAL A 755 -6.54 -24.43 -14.16
C VAL A 755 -5.48 -25.00 -15.12
N ASP A 756 -5.83 -25.99 -15.93
CA ASP A 756 -4.89 -26.58 -16.89
C ASP A 756 -4.52 -25.61 -18.01
N LEU A 757 -5.47 -24.80 -18.49
CA LEU A 757 -5.17 -23.69 -19.40
C LEU A 757 -4.20 -22.68 -18.77
N ALA A 758 -4.42 -22.32 -17.49
CA ALA A 758 -3.53 -21.42 -16.77
C ALA A 758 -2.11 -22.02 -16.61
N LYS A 759 -2.02 -23.32 -16.32
CA LYS A 759 -0.74 -24.06 -16.24
C LYS A 759 -0.02 -24.11 -17.57
N ASP A 760 -0.74 -24.40 -18.66
CA ASP A 760 -0.18 -24.46 -20.01
C ASP A 760 0.46 -23.13 -20.43
N ALA A 761 -0.23 -22.02 -20.17
CA ALA A 761 0.27 -20.68 -20.40
C ALA A 761 1.21 -20.15 -19.30
N ASN A 762 1.34 -20.87 -18.18
CA ASN A 762 2.02 -20.47 -16.94
C ASN A 762 1.67 -19.03 -16.52
N ILE A 763 0.40 -18.80 -16.21
CA ILE A 763 -0.15 -17.49 -15.84
C ILE A 763 -0.85 -17.55 -14.49
N VAL A 764 -0.71 -16.51 -13.67
CA VAL A 764 -1.45 -16.37 -12.41
C VAL A 764 -2.83 -15.80 -12.71
N THR A 765 -3.86 -16.46 -12.21
CA THR A 765 -5.28 -16.15 -12.46
C THR A 765 -6.08 -16.18 -11.16
N PRO A 766 -7.38 -15.85 -11.14
CA PRO A 766 -8.20 -15.96 -9.93
C PRO A 766 -8.23 -17.36 -9.29
N ILE A 767 -7.93 -18.42 -10.06
CA ILE A 767 -7.96 -19.83 -9.63
C ILE A 767 -6.57 -20.50 -9.60
N SER A 768 -5.51 -19.79 -9.96
CA SER A 768 -4.15 -20.33 -10.02
C SER A 768 -3.13 -19.40 -9.36
N SER A 769 -2.00 -19.95 -8.95
CA SER A 769 -0.95 -19.21 -8.25
C SER A 769 0.42 -19.81 -8.54
N LEU A 770 1.45 -18.96 -8.57
CA LEU A 770 2.84 -19.40 -8.68
C LEU A 770 3.44 -19.55 -7.29
N ILE A 771 4.08 -20.69 -7.04
CA ILE A 771 4.82 -20.95 -5.80
C ILE A 771 6.23 -21.43 -6.08
N VAL A 772 7.20 -20.79 -5.42
CA VAL A 772 8.59 -21.24 -5.36
C VAL A 772 8.77 -21.99 -4.05
N LEU A 773 9.27 -23.22 -4.12
CA LEU A 773 9.69 -24.03 -2.98
C LEU A 773 11.18 -24.37 -3.13
N GLU A 774 11.82 -24.71 -2.01
CA GLU A 774 13.26 -24.98 -1.94
C GLU A 774 13.66 -26.23 -2.74
N THR A 775 12.92 -27.34 -2.58
CA THR A 775 13.26 -28.63 -3.18
C THR A 775 12.13 -29.23 -4.00
N ASP A 776 12.49 -30.15 -4.91
CA ASP A 776 11.51 -30.92 -5.70
C ASP A 776 10.66 -31.86 -4.83
N GLU A 777 11.19 -32.27 -3.69
CA GLU A 777 10.48 -33.10 -2.71
C GLU A 777 9.37 -32.30 -2.01
N ASP A 778 9.60 -31.01 -1.74
CA ASP A 778 8.58 -30.12 -1.17
C ASP A 778 7.37 -29.98 -2.10
N TYR A 779 7.62 -29.91 -3.41
CA TYR A 779 6.54 -29.90 -4.40
C TYR A 779 5.74 -31.20 -4.36
N LYS A 780 6.41 -32.36 -4.32
CA LYS A 780 5.76 -33.67 -4.24
C LYS A 780 4.95 -33.83 -2.95
N ASN A 781 5.52 -33.46 -1.80
CA ASN A 781 4.88 -33.56 -0.48
C ASN A 781 3.62 -32.69 -0.39
N ASN A 782 3.56 -31.59 -1.15
CA ASN A 782 2.41 -30.71 -1.23
C ASN A 782 1.48 -31.02 -2.42
N GLY A 783 1.69 -32.13 -3.14
CA GLY A 783 0.85 -32.55 -4.27
C GLY A 783 0.87 -31.56 -5.44
N ILE A 784 2.03 -30.94 -5.69
CA ILE A 784 2.27 -29.99 -6.77
C ILE A 784 3.21 -30.64 -7.79
N GLU A 785 2.68 -30.90 -8.99
CA GLU A 785 3.44 -31.53 -10.07
C GLU A 785 4.08 -30.47 -10.97
N LYS A 786 5.36 -30.67 -11.30
CA LYS A 786 6.06 -29.85 -12.30
C LYS A 786 5.74 -30.38 -13.69
N ASN A 787 4.87 -29.70 -14.41
CA ASN A 787 4.58 -30.04 -15.80
C ASN A 787 5.66 -29.44 -16.72
N VAL A 788 6.33 -30.31 -17.49
CA VAL A 788 7.38 -29.93 -18.44
C VAL A 788 6.84 -29.50 -19.81
N ASP A 789 5.59 -29.83 -20.14
CA ASP A 789 4.95 -29.50 -21.42
C ASP A 789 4.07 -28.25 -21.30
N THR A 790 4.69 -27.12 -20.92
CA THR A 790 4.04 -25.80 -20.78
C THR A 790 4.96 -24.70 -21.33
N LEU A 791 4.46 -23.47 -21.47
CA LEU A 791 5.31 -22.32 -21.81
C LEU A 791 6.36 -22.01 -20.72
N GLY A 792 6.17 -22.52 -19.50
CA GLY A 792 7.01 -22.21 -18.36
C GLY A 792 7.04 -20.72 -18.00
N ASN A 793 7.97 -20.35 -17.11
CA ASN A 793 8.12 -18.97 -16.68
C ASN A 793 8.63 -18.11 -17.85
N ALA A 794 7.91 -17.02 -18.15
CA ALA A 794 8.30 -16.04 -19.15
C ALA A 794 9.70 -15.46 -18.85
N SER A 795 10.38 -15.02 -19.89
CA SER A 795 11.63 -14.29 -19.72
C SER A 795 11.90 -13.31 -20.86
N VAL A 796 12.53 -12.19 -20.53
CA VAL A 796 12.98 -11.15 -21.45
C VAL A 796 13.91 -11.68 -22.56
N LYS A 797 14.61 -12.80 -22.30
CA LYS A 797 15.58 -13.40 -23.22
C LYS A 797 14.99 -14.42 -24.19
N ASN A 798 13.83 -15.01 -23.89
CA ASN A 798 13.29 -16.16 -24.61
C ASN A 798 11.85 -15.87 -25.07
N ASP A 799 11.70 -15.24 -26.25
CA ASP A 799 10.39 -14.83 -26.79
C ASP A 799 9.75 -15.93 -27.67
N GLY A 800 9.64 -17.15 -27.16
CA GLY A 800 8.98 -18.25 -27.90
C GLY A 800 9.91 -19.25 -28.60
N ALA A 801 11.20 -19.26 -28.30
CA ALA A 801 12.10 -20.36 -28.68
C ALA A 801 11.95 -21.54 -27.71
N ILE A 802 10.81 -22.24 -27.78
CA ILE A 802 10.70 -23.60 -27.22
C ILE A 802 10.97 -24.54 -28.38
N PRO A 803 12.12 -25.26 -28.39
CA PRO A 803 12.44 -26.11 -29.52
C PRO A 803 11.38 -27.19 -29.67
N GLU A 804 10.84 -27.34 -30.87
CA GLU A 804 9.89 -28.42 -31.14
C GLU A 804 10.58 -29.79 -30.95
N PRO A 805 9.83 -30.88 -30.70
CA PRO A 805 10.42 -32.21 -30.46
C PRO A 805 11.40 -32.68 -31.55
N HIS A 806 11.20 -32.22 -32.79
CA HIS A 806 12.09 -32.53 -33.91
C HIS A 806 13.40 -31.71 -33.90
N GLU A 807 13.39 -30.48 -33.35
CA GLU A 807 14.60 -29.70 -33.12
C GLU A 807 15.45 -30.30 -32.00
N TRP A 808 14.81 -30.81 -30.94
CA TRP A 808 15.49 -31.62 -29.92
C TRP A 808 16.12 -32.88 -30.52
N LEU A 809 15.39 -33.57 -31.41
CA LEU A 809 15.94 -34.71 -32.14
C LEU A 809 17.18 -34.31 -32.94
N LEU A 810 17.15 -33.18 -33.66
CA LEU A 810 18.30 -32.65 -34.43
C LEU A 810 19.49 -32.27 -33.54
N ILE A 811 19.25 -31.66 -32.38
CA ILE A 811 20.31 -31.33 -31.40
C ILE A 811 20.92 -32.61 -30.84
N ILE A 812 20.10 -33.60 -30.49
CA ILE A 812 20.57 -34.92 -30.02
C ILE A 812 21.38 -35.59 -31.13
N LEU A 813 20.87 -35.62 -32.36
CA LEU A 813 21.54 -36.25 -33.50
C LEU A 813 22.86 -35.56 -33.83
N GLY A 814 22.88 -34.23 -33.86
CA GLY A 814 24.07 -33.40 -34.05
C GLY A 814 25.11 -33.61 -32.94
N SER A 815 24.67 -33.64 -31.68
CA SER A 815 25.55 -33.92 -30.53
C SER A 815 26.10 -35.34 -30.56
N THR A 816 25.30 -36.31 -31.00
CA THR A 816 25.70 -37.71 -31.17
C THR A 816 26.73 -37.83 -32.29
N ILE A 817 26.53 -37.16 -33.42
CA ILE A 817 27.48 -37.11 -34.54
C ILE A 817 28.80 -36.45 -34.10
N LEU A 818 28.74 -35.31 -33.39
CA LEU A 818 29.92 -34.63 -32.83
C LEU A 818 30.68 -35.51 -31.84
N PHE A 819 29.96 -36.23 -30.96
CA PHE A 819 30.55 -37.18 -30.02
C PHE A 819 31.25 -38.34 -30.74
N PHE A 820 30.63 -38.91 -31.79
CA PHE A 820 31.25 -39.96 -32.60
C PHE A 820 32.46 -39.45 -33.40
N TYR A 821 32.38 -38.24 -33.96
CA TYR A 821 33.49 -37.60 -34.66
C TYR A 821 34.67 -37.35 -33.72
N TYR A 822 34.42 -36.81 -32.53
CA TYR A 822 35.42 -36.62 -31.48
C TYR A 822 36.07 -37.95 -31.06
N ARG A 823 35.26 -39.01 -30.86
CA ARG A 823 35.77 -40.35 -30.53
C ARG A 823 36.63 -40.97 -31.64
N LYS A 824 36.28 -40.72 -32.91
CA LYS A 824 37.01 -41.23 -34.07
C LYS A 824 38.36 -40.53 -34.26
N ASN A 825 38.41 -39.20 -34.10
CA ASN A 825 39.66 -38.44 -34.18
C ASN A 825 40.61 -38.70 -33.00
N LYS A 826 40.08 -39.00 -31.81
CA LYS A 826 40.92 -39.35 -30.64
C LYS A 826 41.63 -40.72 -30.80
N LYS A 827 41.14 -41.60 -31.69
CA LYS A 827 41.78 -42.87 -32.03
C LYS A 827 42.87 -42.75 -33.12
N GLN A 828 43.03 -41.59 -33.76
CA GLN A 828 44.06 -41.33 -34.78
C GLN A 828 45.29 -40.59 -34.22
N THR A 829 45.29 -40.26 -32.93
CA THR A 829 46.44 -39.73 -32.18
C THR A 829 46.92 -40.73 -31.12
N ILE A 830 47.43 -41.88 -31.57
CA ILE A 830 48.38 -42.74 -30.83
C ILE A 830 49.50 -43.09 -31.80
#